data_AF-A0A9K3Q7F3-F1
#
_entry.id   AF-A0A9K3Q7F3-F1
#
_cell.length_a   1.000
_cell.length_b   1.000
_cell.length_c   1.000
_cell.angle_alpha   90.00
_cell.angle_beta   90.00
_cell.angle_gamma   90.00
#
_symmetry.space_group_name_H-M   'P 1'
#
loop_
_entity.id
_entity.type
_entity.pdbx_description
1 polymer ?
#
loop_
_entity_poly.entity_id
_entity_poly.type
_entity_poly.pdbx_seq_one_letter_code
_entity_poly.pdbx_strand_id
1 'polypeptide(L)'
;MGKKAGYGAICSAPLRYMRPNDIIHTEYYQQQQSIVAAGKSPRIEGLVAIRKEIKPLNERLQVCIVFHHEHFPNKEIYCHERFCRVEQEGPVEHLFGYIPPVVEQEEKQEQEEEQGLDTRMEVPTDIVRNGVVRMYDVELLRSMGYEVDDENDPAPENVPDVVDHDGDTLMNDQQTWGSNGTCHRKISIGNDENKTKPKLMERTEMESKSMTILSLFLYFFPLDYIHEVLLLELNKNLATKKARRIDLGEFLRFLGLWFYMTIVPAGIRSDFWSEEEISIFSGVPVRFNTFMSEQRFETILNCLQYTNRPAPSYQDKFHGVRQLIDAWNINMINKFRSSWVSCMDKTMSPWTSKYVCPGWMFVPREHKNMGNEYHAVCCGVSKIMCQIELVEGKDAPTERVSPTTTDSATGKTVSLLLRMLTPMNGRGMVVILNSAYCVLQGLIQLRKIGIFASALIQKRRFWPKHVPGDMMDQHMSTKQVGDVDSLEGQLDGVPYDLFCMKDTAEHTIKLMSTYGSLVSSPDAPERVRLVDGEQKRFKYTEPFEDYFVYQDAVHYHSHLRLSNMSLEETWVTDRWEDRVFAFILAITEVNVYLGLRYFVWQCNNKVPMTFFNFKRKLAMALIHNDHMWKEEEEEEEEEEEEDDDEEEGNITPVQQKKRSRATTRH
;
A
#
# COMPACT_ATOMS: atom_id res chain seq x y z
N MET A 1 -26.75 -19.61 11.36
CA MET A 1 -27.60 -18.90 10.38
C MET A 1 -28.42 -17.87 11.12
N GLY A 2 -28.43 -16.60 10.69
CA GLY A 2 -29.23 -15.55 11.32
C GLY A 2 -30.71 -15.68 10.94
N LYS A 3 -31.62 -15.20 11.81
CA LYS A 3 -33.06 -15.22 11.58
C LYS A 3 -33.42 -14.41 10.33
N LYS A 4 -34.23 -14.96 9.42
CA LYS A 4 -34.66 -14.35 8.15
C LYS A 4 -36.09 -13.81 8.23
N ALA A 5 -36.33 -12.68 7.57
CA ALA A 5 -37.66 -12.10 7.50
C ALA A 5 -38.53 -12.86 6.48
N GLY A 6 -39.81 -13.03 6.81
CA GLY A 6 -40.81 -13.65 5.96
C GLY A 6 -42.20 -13.17 6.34
N TYR A 7 -43.22 -13.56 5.58
CA TYR A 7 -44.61 -13.29 5.95
C TYR A 7 -44.89 -13.84 7.35
N GLY A 8 -45.46 -13.01 8.24
CA GLY A 8 -45.78 -13.38 9.62
C GLY A 8 -44.59 -13.36 10.58
N ALA A 9 -43.39 -12.98 10.16
CA ALA A 9 -42.24 -12.84 11.07
C ALA A 9 -42.46 -11.69 12.06
N ILE A 10 -42.09 -11.91 13.34
CA ILE A 10 -42.11 -10.87 14.38
C ILE A 10 -40.76 -10.16 14.39
N CYS A 11 -40.80 -8.84 14.30
CA CYS A 11 -39.65 -7.99 14.09
C CYS A 11 -39.64 -6.77 15.04
N SER A 12 -38.48 -6.14 15.17
CA SER A 12 -38.37 -4.80 15.75
C SER A 12 -37.56 -3.86 14.85
N ALA A 13 -37.80 -2.54 14.94
CA ALA A 13 -37.08 -1.52 14.18
C ALA A 13 -36.92 -0.22 14.98
N PRO A 14 -35.87 0.60 14.76
CA PRO A 14 -35.74 1.90 15.42
C PRO A 14 -36.85 2.86 14.96
N LEU A 15 -37.52 3.51 15.91
CA LEU A 15 -38.68 4.37 15.65
C LEU A 15 -38.40 5.48 14.63
N ARG A 16 -37.20 6.07 14.66
CA ARG A 16 -36.79 7.17 13.75
C ARG A 16 -36.75 6.79 12.26
N TYR A 17 -36.65 5.49 11.96
CA TYR A 17 -36.58 4.97 10.59
C TYR A 17 -37.90 4.38 10.09
N MET A 18 -38.95 4.42 10.92
CA MET A 18 -40.28 3.98 10.51
C MET A 18 -40.95 5.04 9.65
N ARG A 19 -41.78 4.58 8.71
CA ARG A 19 -42.57 5.38 7.78
C ARG A 19 -43.98 4.77 7.66
N PRO A 20 -44.98 5.51 7.19
CA PRO A 20 -45.01 6.97 6.95
C PRO A 20 -44.83 7.81 8.22
N ASN A 21 -44.12 8.94 8.13
CA ASN A 21 -43.77 9.76 9.30
C ASN A 21 -45.00 10.34 9.99
N ASP A 22 -46.01 10.75 9.24
CA ASP A 22 -47.29 11.27 9.72
C ASP A 22 -48.06 10.25 10.59
N ILE A 23 -47.96 8.95 10.26
CA ILE A 23 -48.58 7.87 11.04
C ILE A 23 -47.79 7.61 12.33
N ILE A 24 -46.46 7.61 12.25
CA ILE A 24 -45.56 7.29 13.38
C ILE A 24 -45.42 8.47 14.37
N HIS A 25 -45.48 9.71 13.89
CA HIS A 25 -45.36 10.92 14.72
C HIS A 25 -46.63 11.27 15.51
N THR A 26 -47.74 10.54 15.31
CA THR A 26 -48.99 10.74 16.06
C THR A 26 -49.19 9.57 17.05
N GLU A 27 -49.70 9.86 18.26
CA GLU A 27 -50.00 8.96 19.39
C GLU A 27 -48.81 8.17 20.00
N TYR A 28 -47.92 7.56 19.21
CA TYR A 28 -46.85 6.69 19.74
C TYR A 28 -45.60 7.48 20.20
N TYR A 29 -45.19 8.51 19.45
CA TYR A 29 -44.03 9.33 19.78
C TYR A 29 -44.22 10.17 21.06
N GLN A 30 -45.48 10.53 21.38
CA GLN A 30 -45.82 11.30 22.58
C GLN A 30 -45.79 10.45 23.85
N GLN A 31 -46.16 9.16 23.77
CA GLN A 31 -46.14 8.23 24.92
C GLN A 31 -44.72 7.80 25.33
N GLN A 32 -43.74 7.93 24.44
CA GLN A 32 -42.34 7.48 24.63
C GLN A 32 -41.37 8.63 25.02
N GLN A 33 -41.88 9.83 25.33
CA GLN A 33 -41.07 11.04 25.60
C GLN A 33 -40.05 10.89 26.74
N SER A 34 -40.33 10.06 27.75
CA SER A 34 -39.39 9.82 28.87
C SER A 34 -38.14 9.03 28.46
N ILE A 35 -38.18 8.27 27.36
CA ILE A 35 -37.08 7.42 26.88
C ILE A 35 -36.20 8.18 25.87
N VAL A 36 -36.80 9.08 25.07
CA VAL A 36 -36.08 9.91 24.09
C VAL A 36 -35.16 10.94 24.77
N ALA A 37 -35.54 11.44 25.96
CA ALA A 37 -34.74 12.38 26.75
C ALA A 37 -33.40 11.79 27.27
N ALA A 38 -33.24 10.46 27.26
CA ALA A 38 -32.03 9.76 27.71
C ALA A 38 -31.03 9.43 26.56
N GLY A 39 -31.18 10.05 25.38
CA GLY A 39 -30.23 9.90 24.26
C GLY A 39 -30.27 8.56 23.52
N LYS A 40 -31.24 7.68 23.80
CA LYS A 40 -31.45 6.40 23.09
C LYS A 40 -32.62 6.53 22.12
N SER A 41 -32.47 6.06 20.88
CA SER A 41 -33.60 5.96 19.93
C SER A 41 -34.42 4.71 20.28
N PRO A 42 -35.67 4.85 20.76
CA PRO A 42 -36.49 3.68 21.10
C PRO A 42 -36.76 2.83 19.85
N ARG A 43 -36.81 1.51 20.03
CA ARG A 43 -37.26 0.57 18.98
C ARG A 43 -38.75 0.30 19.18
N ILE A 44 -39.48 0.16 18.07
CA ILE A 44 -40.81 -0.43 18.08
C ILE A 44 -40.62 -1.95 17.96
N GLU A 45 -41.21 -2.70 18.90
CA GLU A 45 -41.17 -4.16 18.97
C GLU A 45 -42.52 -4.74 18.54
N GLY A 46 -42.61 -6.04 18.25
CA GLY A 46 -43.89 -6.66 17.87
C GLY A 46 -44.39 -6.32 16.46
N LEU A 47 -43.52 -5.86 15.56
CA LEU A 47 -43.85 -5.63 14.15
C LEU A 47 -44.08 -6.96 13.44
N VAL A 48 -45.24 -7.16 12.83
CA VAL A 48 -45.55 -8.37 12.05
C VAL A 48 -45.28 -8.10 10.57
N ALA A 49 -44.27 -8.75 9.99
CA ALA A 49 -43.89 -8.56 8.60
C ALA A 49 -44.95 -9.13 7.64
N ILE A 50 -45.33 -8.33 6.64
CA ILE A 50 -46.34 -8.67 5.64
C ILE A 50 -45.67 -9.00 4.31
N ARG A 51 -44.81 -8.10 3.82
CA ARG A 51 -44.15 -8.25 2.53
C ARG A 51 -42.88 -7.43 2.43
N LYS A 52 -42.05 -7.82 1.48
CA LYS A 52 -40.87 -7.08 1.04
C LYS A 52 -41.23 -6.32 -0.24
N GLU A 53 -41.03 -5.00 -0.24
CA GLU A 53 -41.48 -4.11 -1.32
C GLU A 53 -40.43 -3.03 -1.57
N ILE A 54 -40.25 -2.61 -2.82
CA ILE A 54 -39.39 -1.47 -3.17
C ILE A 54 -40.21 -0.19 -3.01
N LYS A 55 -39.77 0.71 -2.12
CA LYS A 55 -40.44 2.00 -1.87
C LYS A 55 -39.44 3.17 -1.97
N PRO A 56 -39.89 4.37 -2.38
CA PRO A 56 -39.05 5.56 -2.35
C PRO A 56 -38.82 6.03 -0.91
N LEU A 57 -37.58 5.99 -0.44
CA LEU A 57 -37.12 6.51 0.84
C LEU A 57 -36.09 7.62 0.57
N ASN A 58 -36.39 8.85 1.00
CA ASN A 58 -35.56 10.04 0.75
C ASN A 58 -35.15 10.16 -0.73
N GLU A 59 -36.14 10.05 -1.63
CA GLU A 59 -35.98 10.18 -3.09
C GLU A 59 -35.14 9.06 -3.76
N ARG A 60 -34.87 7.95 -3.06
CA ARG A 60 -34.21 6.77 -3.61
C ARG A 60 -35.08 5.53 -3.46
N LEU A 61 -35.13 4.68 -4.49
CA LEU A 61 -35.82 3.38 -4.41
C LEU A 61 -35.03 2.42 -3.51
N GLN A 62 -35.67 1.94 -2.45
CA GLN A 62 -35.03 1.11 -1.44
C GLN A 62 -35.92 -0.07 -1.07
N VAL A 63 -35.27 -1.20 -0.74
CA VAL A 63 -35.96 -2.42 -0.34
C VAL A 63 -36.42 -2.29 1.12
N CYS A 64 -37.73 -2.31 1.30
CA CYS A 64 -38.39 -2.12 2.58
C CYS A 64 -39.12 -3.40 3.00
N ILE A 65 -39.25 -3.58 4.31
CA ILE A 65 -40.21 -4.53 4.87
C ILE A 65 -41.42 -3.74 5.35
N VAL A 66 -42.60 -4.18 4.93
CA VAL A 66 -43.89 -3.62 5.31
C VAL A 66 -44.46 -4.46 6.46
N PHE A 67 -44.98 -3.79 7.48
CA PHE A 67 -45.43 -4.40 8.74
C PHE A 67 -46.87 -4.00 9.09
N HIS A 68 -47.53 -4.89 9.83
CA HIS A 68 -48.66 -4.56 10.70
C HIS A 68 -48.19 -4.47 12.16
N HIS A 69 -48.87 -3.64 12.94
CA HIS A 69 -48.58 -3.47 14.37
C HIS A 69 -49.87 -3.11 15.11
N GLU A 70 -50.05 -3.62 16.34
CA GLU A 70 -51.28 -3.47 17.13
C GLU A 70 -51.69 -2.00 17.38
N HIS A 71 -50.73 -1.13 17.65
CA HIS A 71 -50.97 0.32 17.81
C HIS A 71 -51.37 1.07 16.54
N PHE A 72 -51.24 0.44 15.36
CA PHE A 72 -51.60 1.05 14.08
C PHE A 72 -52.59 0.15 13.33
N PRO A 73 -53.79 -0.10 13.90
CA PRO A 73 -54.76 -1.00 13.30
C PRO A 73 -55.16 -0.46 11.91
N ASN A 74 -55.15 -1.35 10.91
CA ASN A 74 -55.46 -1.05 9.51
C ASN A 74 -54.52 -0.03 8.82
N LYS A 75 -53.33 0.22 9.36
CA LYS A 75 -52.32 1.08 8.72
C LYS A 75 -51.04 0.28 8.49
N GLU A 76 -50.47 0.43 7.29
CA GLU A 76 -49.19 -0.16 6.96
C GLU A 76 -48.05 0.79 7.33
N ILE A 77 -47.08 0.26 8.06
CA ILE A 77 -45.84 0.96 8.38
C ILE A 77 -44.68 0.17 7.81
N TYR A 78 -43.60 0.85 7.45
CA TYR A 78 -42.45 0.22 6.81
C TYR A 78 -41.13 0.87 7.22
N CYS A 79 -40.06 0.11 7.09
CA CYS A 79 -38.70 0.64 7.17
C CYS A 79 -37.82 -0.09 6.16
N HIS A 80 -36.64 0.48 5.90
CA HIS A 80 -35.62 -0.21 5.13
C HIS A 80 -35.26 -1.56 5.79
N GLU A 81 -35.06 -2.60 4.99
CA GLU A 81 -34.78 -3.97 5.45
C GLU A 81 -33.64 -4.04 6.48
N ARG A 82 -32.51 -3.35 6.25
CA ARG A 82 -31.36 -3.28 7.17
C ARG A 82 -31.68 -2.83 8.60
N PHE A 83 -32.79 -2.11 8.82
CA PHE A 83 -33.20 -1.64 10.16
C PHE A 83 -34.15 -2.61 10.86
N CYS A 84 -34.69 -3.57 10.12
CA CYS A 84 -35.52 -4.64 10.63
C CYS A 84 -34.64 -5.70 11.33
N ARG A 85 -34.95 -5.98 12.59
CA ARG A 85 -34.37 -7.11 13.33
C ARG A 85 -35.45 -8.16 13.48
N VAL A 86 -35.21 -9.37 12.98
CA VAL A 86 -36.14 -10.49 13.11
C VAL A 86 -35.98 -11.14 14.48
N GLU A 87 -37.05 -11.16 15.26
CA GLU A 87 -37.10 -11.73 16.60
C GLU A 87 -37.69 -13.14 16.58
N GLN A 88 -38.68 -13.37 15.72
CA GLN A 88 -39.24 -14.69 15.44
C GLN A 88 -39.50 -14.82 13.94
N GLU A 89 -39.02 -15.92 13.34
CA GLU A 89 -39.26 -16.20 11.91
C GLU A 89 -40.72 -16.62 11.68
N GLY A 90 -41.25 -16.27 10.51
CA GLY A 90 -42.51 -16.81 10.01
C GLY A 90 -42.35 -18.23 9.43
N PRO A 91 -43.39 -18.82 8.83
CA PRO A 91 -43.30 -20.11 8.16
C PRO A 91 -42.20 -20.13 7.09
N VAL A 92 -41.46 -21.23 7.00
CA VAL A 92 -40.25 -21.35 6.17
C VAL A 92 -40.56 -21.14 4.69
N GLU A 93 -41.71 -21.64 4.25
CA GLU A 93 -42.28 -21.50 2.90
C GLU A 93 -42.63 -20.05 2.51
N HIS A 94 -42.64 -19.13 3.48
CA HIS A 94 -42.94 -17.72 3.26
C HIS A 94 -41.80 -16.77 3.66
N LEU A 95 -40.59 -17.29 3.85
CA LEU A 95 -39.39 -16.46 3.99
C LEU A 95 -39.14 -15.68 2.70
N PHE A 96 -38.80 -14.39 2.84
CA PHE A 96 -38.49 -13.56 1.68
C PHE A 96 -37.18 -14.07 1.03
N GLY A 97 -37.29 -14.58 -0.20
CA GLY A 97 -36.17 -15.24 -0.91
C GLY A 97 -36.07 -16.74 -0.69
N TYR A 98 -37.12 -17.42 -0.19
CA TYR A 98 -37.20 -18.87 -0.21
C TYR A 98 -37.28 -19.40 -1.64
N ILE A 99 -36.29 -20.21 -2.04
CA ILE A 99 -36.31 -20.99 -3.28
C ILE A 99 -36.52 -22.44 -2.84
N PRO A 100 -37.66 -23.07 -3.18
CA PRO A 100 -37.86 -24.49 -2.86
C PRO A 100 -36.81 -25.34 -3.60
N PRO A 101 -36.31 -26.43 -2.99
CA PRO A 101 -35.40 -27.33 -3.66
C PRO A 101 -36.07 -27.93 -4.90
N VAL A 102 -35.42 -27.78 -6.05
CA VAL A 102 -35.87 -28.30 -7.34
C VAL A 102 -35.71 -29.82 -7.34
N VAL A 103 -36.81 -30.55 -7.60
CA VAL A 103 -36.78 -31.98 -7.89
C VAL A 103 -36.32 -32.12 -9.34
N GLU A 104 -35.21 -32.83 -9.55
CA GLU A 104 -34.62 -33.09 -10.86
C GLU A 104 -35.62 -33.86 -11.76
N GLN A 105 -36.05 -33.21 -12.84
CA GLN A 105 -36.53 -33.90 -14.03
C GLN A 105 -35.85 -33.27 -15.25
N GLU A 106 -35.18 -34.12 -16.01
CA GLU A 106 -34.48 -33.82 -17.25
C GLU A 106 -35.43 -33.21 -18.29
N GLU A 107 -35.06 -32.10 -18.94
CA GLU A 107 -35.22 -31.92 -20.40
C GLU A 107 -34.57 -30.63 -20.94
N LYS A 108 -33.65 -30.85 -21.89
CA LYS A 108 -33.26 -30.11 -23.11
C LYS A 108 -32.95 -28.59 -23.11
N GLN A 109 -31.79 -28.31 -23.71
CA GLN A 109 -31.22 -27.03 -24.12
C GLN A 109 -32.15 -26.17 -24.98
N GLU A 110 -32.27 -24.90 -24.63
CA GLU A 110 -32.34 -23.79 -25.60
C GLU A 110 -31.37 -22.68 -25.14
N GLN A 111 -30.58 -22.18 -26.10
CA GLN A 111 -29.65 -21.07 -25.93
C GLN A 111 -30.44 -19.76 -25.96
N GLU A 112 -30.31 -18.93 -24.93
CA GLU A 112 -30.60 -17.50 -25.02
C GLU A 112 -29.34 -16.71 -24.66
N GLU A 113 -28.93 -15.88 -25.62
CA GLU A 113 -27.85 -14.90 -25.52
C GLU A 113 -28.25 -13.82 -24.52
N GLU A 114 -27.67 -13.82 -23.31
CA GLU A 114 -27.79 -12.68 -22.40
C GLU A 114 -26.79 -11.59 -22.83
N GLN A 115 -27.33 -10.63 -23.56
CA GLN A 115 -26.71 -9.34 -23.83
C GLN A 115 -26.35 -8.65 -22.50
N GLY A 116 -25.12 -8.15 -22.44
CA GLY A 116 -24.52 -7.57 -21.24
C GLY A 116 -25.33 -6.44 -20.61
N LEU A 117 -25.52 -6.56 -19.29
CA LEU A 117 -25.73 -5.43 -18.39
C LEU A 117 -24.54 -5.36 -17.43
N ASP A 118 -23.61 -4.49 -17.79
CA ASP A 118 -22.52 -4.01 -16.95
C ASP A 118 -23.10 -3.45 -15.64
N THR A 119 -22.98 -4.22 -14.55
CA THR A 119 -23.26 -3.74 -13.20
C THR A 119 -21.95 -3.53 -12.44
N ARG A 120 -21.06 -2.72 -13.00
CA ARG A 120 -20.04 -1.99 -12.22
C ARG A 120 -20.76 -1.14 -11.15
N MET A 121 -20.86 -1.67 -9.94
CA MET A 121 -21.10 -0.83 -8.76
C MET A 121 -19.84 0.01 -8.52
N GLU A 122 -19.67 1.09 -9.26
CA GLU A 122 -18.62 2.09 -9.02
C GLU A 122 -18.74 2.60 -7.57
N VAL A 123 -17.60 2.90 -6.94
CA VAL A 123 -17.60 3.62 -5.67
C VAL A 123 -18.41 4.89 -5.88
N PRO A 124 -19.43 5.20 -5.04
CA PRO A 124 -20.28 6.35 -5.27
C PRO A 124 -19.44 7.60 -5.53
N THR A 125 -19.59 8.18 -6.71
CA THR A 125 -18.82 9.34 -7.20
C THR A 125 -18.92 10.56 -6.29
N ASP A 126 -19.90 10.57 -5.38
CA ASP A 126 -20.16 11.58 -4.37
C ASP A 126 -19.34 11.47 -3.07
N ILE A 127 -18.52 10.42 -2.88
CA ILE A 127 -17.79 10.18 -1.61
C ILE A 127 -16.57 11.10 -1.44
N VAL A 128 -16.03 11.64 -2.53
CA VAL A 128 -14.88 12.56 -2.52
C VAL A 128 -15.33 13.93 -3.04
N ARG A 129 -15.92 14.75 -2.17
CA ARG A 129 -16.27 16.14 -2.51
C ARG A 129 -15.12 17.06 -2.09
N ASN A 130 -14.48 17.71 -3.06
CA ASN A 130 -13.36 18.65 -2.85
C ASN A 130 -12.17 18.05 -2.07
N GLY A 131 -11.89 16.75 -2.24
CA GLY A 131 -10.76 16.08 -1.58
C GLY A 131 -10.93 15.86 -0.07
N VAL A 132 -12.13 16.06 0.48
CA VAL A 132 -12.42 15.82 1.90
C VAL A 132 -13.45 14.70 2.04
N VAL A 133 -13.04 13.62 2.72
CA VAL A 133 -13.92 12.51 3.09
C VAL A 133 -14.47 12.78 4.49
N ARG A 134 -15.80 12.77 4.68
CA ARG A 134 -16.41 12.95 6.00
C ARG A 134 -16.53 11.62 6.73
N MET A 135 -16.65 11.64 8.06
CA MET A 135 -16.90 10.42 8.85
C MET A 135 -18.16 9.67 8.39
N TYR A 136 -19.21 10.38 7.96
CA TYR A 136 -20.40 9.76 7.37
C TYR A 136 -20.09 8.96 6.10
N ASP A 137 -19.15 9.43 5.27
CA ASP A 137 -18.75 8.74 4.04
C ASP A 137 -17.93 7.48 4.36
N VAL A 138 -17.09 7.53 5.39
CA VAL A 138 -16.37 6.37 5.95
C VAL A 138 -17.35 5.32 6.48
N GLU A 139 -18.36 5.74 7.26
CA GLU A 139 -19.40 4.85 7.77
C GLU A 139 -20.24 4.23 6.64
N LEU A 140 -20.57 5.02 5.61
CA LEU A 140 -21.28 4.56 4.43
C LEU A 140 -20.48 3.49 3.68
N LEU A 141 -19.19 3.73 3.42
CA LEU A 141 -18.28 2.76 2.80
C LEU A 141 -18.19 1.47 3.61
N ARG A 142 -17.97 1.56 4.93
CA ARG A 142 -17.98 0.40 5.84
C ARG A 142 -19.30 -0.36 5.73
N SER A 143 -20.44 0.35 5.67
CA SER A 143 -21.77 -0.28 5.55
C SER A 143 -22.01 -0.97 4.20
N MET A 144 -21.30 -0.55 3.15
CA MET A 144 -21.28 -1.18 1.82
C MET A 144 -20.25 -2.31 1.71
N GLY A 145 -19.62 -2.69 2.83
CA GLY A 145 -18.63 -3.77 2.90
C GLY A 145 -17.25 -3.39 2.38
N TYR A 146 -16.94 -2.10 2.18
CA TYR A 146 -15.59 -1.66 1.85
C TYR A 146 -14.70 -1.74 3.08
N GLU A 147 -13.45 -2.18 2.90
CA GLU A 147 -12.40 -2.07 3.91
C GLU A 147 -11.90 -0.63 3.93
N VAL A 148 -11.88 -0.02 5.12
CA VAL A 148 -11.52 1.39 5.31
C VAL A 148 -10.49 1.48 6.43
N ASP A 149 -9.28 1.93 6.07
CA ASP A 149 -8.27 2.34 7.04
C ASP A 149 -8.38 3.85 7.29
N ASP A 150 -9.05 4.24 8.37
CA ASP A 150 -9.14 5.62 8.83
C ASP A 150 -8.15 5.93 9.97
N GLU A 151 -7.24 5.00 10.28
CA GLU A 151 -6.24 5.10 11.36
C GLU A 151 -6.81 5.33 12.77
N ASN A 152 -8.12 5.31 12.97
CA ASN A 152 -8.72 5.66 14.26
C ASN A 152 -8.71 4.51 15.27
N ASP A 153 -8.59 3.28 14.79
CA ASP A 153 -8.56 2.10 15.66
C ASP A 153 -7.18 1.97 16.34
N PRO A 154 -7.14 1.74 17.66
CA PRO A 154 -5.87 1.45 18.34
C PRO A 154 -5.29 0.13 17.81
N ALA A 155 -3.95 0.05 17.77
CA ALA A 155 -3.28 -1.23 17.54
C ALA A 155 -3.81 -2.28 18.53
N PRO A 156 -4.03 -3.56 18.12
CA PRO A 156 -4.58 -4.59 19.00
C PRO A 156 -3.82 -4.73 20.31
N GLU A 157 -2.50 -4.55 20.29
CA GLU A 157 -1.61 -4.61 21.46
C GLU A 157 -1.82 -3.45 22.46
N ASN A 158 -2.42 -2.36 22.01
CA ASN A 158 -2.74 -1.17 22.81
C ASN A 158 -4.15 -1.22 23.41
N VAL A 159 -4.95 -2.26 23.12
CA VAL A 159 -6.28 -2.43 23.73
C VAL A 159 -6.12 -3.01 25.14
N PRO A 160 -6.63 -2.35 26.20
CA PRO A 160 -6.50 -2.84 27.57
C PRO A 160 -7.22 -4.19 27.81
N ASP A 161 -6.61 -5.05 28.62
CA ASP A 161 -7.17 -6.38 28.98
C ASP A 161 -8.38 -6.27 29.92
N VAL A 162 -8.46 -5.20 30.73
CA VAL A 162 -9.58 -4.88 31.62
C VAL A 162 -9.98 -3.43 31.36
N VAL A 163 -11.28 -3.21 31.11
CA VAL A 163 -11.84 -1.87 30.89
C VAL A 163 -12.15 -1.26 32.26
N ASP A 164 -11.17 -0.64 32.90
CA ASP A 164 -11.47 0.28 33.99
C ASP A 164 -12.26 1.48 33.44
N HIS A 165 -13.17 2.03 34.25
CA HIS A 165 -14.15 3.03 33.82
C HIS A 165 -13.53 4.32 33.21
N ASP A 166 -12.23 4.55 33.41
CA ASP A 166 -11.51 5.71 32.90
C ASP A 166 -10.51 5.41 31.76
N GLY A 167 -10.23 4.14 31.43
CA GLY A 167 -9.41 3.76 30.27
C GLY A 167 -7.96 4.28 30.22
N ASP A 168 -7.49 4.95 31.27
CA ASP A 168 -6.18 5.59 31.32
C ASP A 168 -5.10 4.65 31.89
N THR A 169 -3.94 4.67 31.24
CA THR A 169 -2.76 3.97 31.76
C THR A 169 -2.10 4.84 32.82
N LEU A 170 -1.95 4.34 34.05
CA LEU A 170 -1.19 5.04 35.08
C LEU A 170 0.33 4.83 34.90
N MET A 171 1.13 5.67 35.54
CA MET A 171 2.57 5.42 35.64
C MET A 171 2.80 4.09 36.36
N ASN A 172 3.76 3.33 35.86
CA ASN A 172 4.21 2.11 36.52
C ASN A 172 5.37 2.43 37.49
N ASP A 173 5.64 1.51 38.43
CA ASP A 173 6.69 1.67 39.44
C ASP A 173 8.12 1.77 38.87
N GLN A 174 8.30 1.48 37.58
CA GLN A 174 9.58 1.58 36.88
C GLN A 174 9.73 2.91 36.11
N GLN A 175 8.74 3.80 36.17
CA GLN A 175 8.75 5.09 35.50
C GLN A 175 9.15 6.24 36.43
N THR A 176 10.02 7.13 35.96
CA THR A 176 10.46 8.31 36.74
C THR A 176 10.68 9.51 35.84
N TRP A 177 10.26 10.68 36.31
CA TRP A 177 10.43 11.95 35.59
C TRP A 177 11.88 12.42 35.59
N GLY A 178 12.28 13.01 34.47
CA GLY A 178 13.59 13.58 34.25
C GLY A 178 14.33 12.87 33.13
N SER A 179 15.40 13.51 32.66
CA SER A 179 16.34 12.92 31.72
C SER A 179 17.74 12.95 32.31
N ASN A 180 18.44 11.83 32.25
CA ASN A 180 19.87 11.76 32.56
C ASN A 180 20.75 12.42 31.46
N GLY A 181 20.15 12.94 30.38
CA GLY A 181 20.83 13.63 29.28
C GLY A 181 21.61 12.70 28.34
N THR A 182 21.49 11.38 28.52
CA THR A 182 22.23 10.39 27.73
C THR A 182 21.37 9.77 26.64
N CYS A 183 21.99 9.43 25.51
CA CYS A 183 21.33 8.74 24.41
C CYS A 183 21.76 7.28 24.41
N HIS A 184 20.83 6.35 24.62
CA HIS A 184 21.12 4.92 24.69
C HIS A 184 21.85 4.38 23.46
N ARG A 185 21.58 4.95 22.28
CA ARG A 185 22.26 4.60 21.03
C ARG A 185 23.71 5.02 21.04
N LYS A 186 23.96 6.27 21.39
CA LYS A 186 25.30 6.86 21.43
C LYS A 186 26.17 6.18 22.48
N ILE A 187 25.59 5.75 23.61
CA ILE A 187 26.28 4.89 24.60
C ILE A 187 26.65 3.54 23.99
N SER A 188 25.72 2.89 23.30
CA SER A 188 25.91 1.52 22.81
C SER A 188 26.90 1.43 21.64
N ILE A 189 26.95 2.45 20.77
CA ILE A 189 27.61 2.34 19.45
C ILE A 189 28.54 3.54 19.14
N GLY A 190 28.55 4.58 19.98
CA GLY A 190 29.30 5.82 19.76
C GLY A 190 28.60 6.85 18.87
N ASN A 191 29.26 7.99 18.64
CA ASN A 191 28.71 9.17 17.94
C ASN A 191 28.97 9.21 16.43
N ASP A 192 29.26 8.09 15.77
CA ASP A 192 29.74 8.13 14.37
C ASP A 192 28.62 7.99 13.33
N GLU A 193 27.71 8.97 13.28
CA GLU A 193 26.67 9.09 12.25
C GLU A 193 27.28 9.13 10.83
N ASN A 194 28.50 9.65 10.72
CA ASN A 194 29.27 9.75 9.47
C ASN A 194 29.71 8.39 8.89
N LYS A 195 29.89 7.34 9.70
CA LYS A 195 30.21 5.98 9.23
C LYS A 195 29.03 5.24 8.59
N THR A 196 27.81 5.73 8.81
CA THR A 196 26.53 5.10 8.45
C THR A 196 25.75 5.91 7.42
N LYS A 197 26.44 6.38 6.38
CA LYS A 197 25.80 6.97 5.19
C LYS A 197 25.14 5.87 4.34
N PRO A 198 24.12 6.20 3.52
CA PRO A 198 23.60 5.31 2.49
C PRO A 198 24.73 4.73 1.64
N LYS A 199 24.66 3.44 1.30
CA LYS A 199 25.65 2.75 0.47
C LYS A 199 24.96 1.88 -0.57
N LEU A 200 25.52 1.89 -1.77
CA LEU A 200 25.30 0.84 -2.76
C LEU A 200 26.32 -0.26 -2.50
N MET A 201 25.86 -1.51 -2.47
CA MET A 201 26.68 -2.69 -2.22
C MET A 201 27.33 -3.20 -3.50
N GLU A 202 28.38 -4.03 -3.39
CA GLU A 202 28.97 -4.67 -4.58
C GLU A 202 29.42 -3.66 -5.66
N ARG A 203 29.99 -2.52 -5.22
CA ARG A 203 30.36 -1.37 -6.06
C ARG A 203 31.45 -1.63 -7.12
N THR A 204 32.09 -2.79 -7.08
CA THR A 204 33.33 -3.05 -7.85
C THR A 204 33.14 -2.94 -9.36
N GLU A 205 31.94 -3.16 -9.90
CA GLU A 205 31.65 -2.97 -11.34
C GLU A 205 31.11 -1.58 -11.70
N MET A 206 30.43 -0.89 -10.78
CA MET A 206 29.88 0.45 -11.02
C MET A 206 30.91 1.59 -10.86
N GLU A 207 32.07 1.32 -10.27
CA GLU A 207 33.15 2.31 -10.18
C GLU A 207 33.97 2.42 -11.47
N SER A 208 33.96 1.39 -12.33
CA SER A 208 34.67 1.39 -13.62
C SER A 208 33.84 2.01 -14.75
N LYS A 209 32.51 1.92 -14.68
CA LYS A 209 31.56 2.58 -15.60
C LYS A 209 30.82 3.68 -14.86
N SER A 210 30.99 4.95 -15.26
CA SER A 210 30.22 6.07 -14.70
C SER A 210 28.75 5.69 -14.51
N MET A 211 28.21 5.75 -13.30
CA MET A 211 26.85 5.31 -12.99
C MET A 211 25.81 6.02 -13.89
N THR A 212 25.36 5.31 -14.92
CA THR A 212 24.34 5.78 -15.88
C THR A 212 22.94 5.54 -15.32
N ILE A 213 21.95 6.21 -15.90
CA ILE A 213 20.53 6.00 -15.55
C ILE A 213 20.14 4.52 -15.76
N LEU A 214 20.53 3.93 -16.88
CA LEU A 214 20.25 2.52 -17.18
C LEU A 214 20.94 1.59 -16.17
N SER A 215 22.23 1.78 -15.90
CA SER A 215 22.96 0.93 -14.95
C SER A 215 22.35 0.96 -13.55
N LEU A 216 21.88 2.13 -13.08
CA LEU A 216 21.26 2.24 -11.77
C LEU A 216 19.81 1.72 -11.76
N PHE A 217 19.09 1.82 -12.88
CA PHE A 217 17.80 1.15 -13.05
C PHE A 217 17.94 -0.35 -12.92
N LEU A 218 18.83 -0.96 -13.71
CA LEU A 218 19.14 -2.39 -13.65
C LEU A 218 19.64 -2.84 -12.28
N TYR A 219 20.30 -1.94 -11.53
CA TYR A 219 20.78 -2.22 -10.17
C TYR A 219 19.65 -2.30 -9.13
N PHE A 220 18.62 -1.45 -9.22
CA PHE A 220 17.47 -1.49 -8.31
C PHE A 220 16.33 -2.40 -8.82
N PHE A 221 16.33 -2.74 -10.10
CA PHE A 221 15.40 -3.68 -10.72
C PHE A 221 15.83 -5.12 -10.42
N PRO A 222 14.93 -6.04 -10.04
CA PRO A 222 15.31 -7.39 -9.61
C PRO A 222 15.66 -8.28 -10.81
N LEU A 223 16.78 -8.00 -11.47
CA LEU A 223 17.19 -8.62 -12.74
C LEU A 223 17.23 -10.15 -12.69
N ASP A 224 17.74 -10.75 -11.61
CA ASP A 224 17.79 -12.21 -11.46
C ASP A 224 16.38 -12.82 -11.61
N TYR A 225 15.38 -12.24 -10.95
CA TYR A 225 13.98 -12.66 -11.09
C TYR A 225 13.42 -12.39 -12.49
N ILE A 226 13.82 -11.30 -13.14
CA ILE A 226 13.36 -10.99 -14.50
C ILE A 226 13.83 -12.06 -15.47
N HIS A 227 15.11 -12.45 -15.40
CA HIS A 227 15.65 -13.52 -16.23
C HIS A 227 15.08 -14.89 -15.87
N GLU A 228 15.12 -15.28 -14.60
CA GLU A 228 14.83 -16.64 -14.17
C GLU A 228 13.34 -16.96 -14.06
N VAL A 229 12.47 -15.94 -14.04
CA VAL A 229 11.03 -16.13 -13.84
C VAL A 229 10.23 -15.41 -14.91
N LEU A 230 10.28 -14.07 -14.94
CA LEU A 230 9.36 -13.29 -15.76
C LEU A 230 9.57 -13.57 -17.25
N LEU A 231 10.81 -13.48 -17.76
CA LEU A 231 11.11 -13.70 -19.17
C LEU A 231 10.90 -15.17 -19.58
N LEU A 232 11.16 -16.13 -18.69
CA LEU A 232 10.89 -17.54 -18.97
C LEU A 232 9.39 -17.82 -19.12
N GLU A 233 8.57 -17.37 -18.18
CA GLU A 233 7.11 -17.57 -18.24
C GLU A 233 6.49 -16.76 -19.40
N LEU A 234 6.96 -15.53 -19.63
CA LEU A 234 6.56 -14.73 -20.77
C LEU A 234 6.83 -15.44 -22.09
N ASN A 235 8.02 -16.02 -22.26
CA ASN A 235 8.38 -16.76 -23.48
C ASN A 235 7.58 -18.06 -23.67
N LYS A 236 7.25 -18.77 -22.59
CA LYS A 236 6.31 -19.91 -22.66
C LYS A 236 4.94 -19.45 -23.16
N ASN A 237 4.44 -18.33 -22.66
CA ASN A 237 3.15 -17.77 -23.06
C ASN A 237 3.19 -17.22 -24.51
N LEU A 238 4.30 -16.66 -24.96
CA LEU A 238 4.49 -16.23 -26.34
C LEU A 238 4.48 -17.43 -27.31
N ALA A 239 5.14 -18.53 -26.95
CA ALA A 239 5.16 -19.74 -27.74
C ALA A 239 3.75 -20.33 -27.95
N THR A 240 2.88 -20.32 -26.93
CA THR A 240 1.49 -20.78 -27.08
C THR A 240 0.68 -19.92 -28.05
N LYS A 241 1.00 -18.62 -28.16
CA LYS A 241 0.43 -17.70 -29.15
C LYS A 241 1.16 -17.69 -30.49
N LYS A 242 2.17 -18.57 -30.69
CA LYS A 242 3.04 -18.60 -31.88
C LYS A 242 3.71 -17.26 -32.17
N ALA A 243 4.01 -16.49 -31.13
CA ALA A 243 4.72 -15.22 -31.23
C ALA A 243 6.23 -15.43 -31.03
N ARG A 244 7.05 -14.55 -31.63
CA ARG A 244 8.51 -14.54 -31.47
C ARG A 244 8.89 -14.47 -29.99
N ARG A 245 9.97 -15.15 -29.61
CA ARG A 245 10.61 -15.02 -28.29
C ARG A 245 10.93 -13.55 -27.99
N ILE A 246 10.94 -13.17 -26.73
CA ILE A 246 11.40 -11.87 -26.24
C ILE A 246 12.66 -12.06 -25.40
N ASP A 247 13.61 -11.17 -25.61
CA ASP A 247 14.87 -11.09 -24.87
C ASP A 247 14.84 -9.94 -23.82
N LEU A 248 15.96 -9.71 -23.13
CA LEU A 248 16.03 -8.63 -22.15
C LEU A 248 15.98 -7.25 -22.82
N GLY A 249 16.68 -7.06 -23.93
CA GLY A 249 16.74 -5.78 -24.64
C GLY A 249 15.38 -5.29 -25.11
N GLU A 250 14.61 -6.14 -25.78
CA GLU A 250 13.24 -5.89 -26.23
C GLU A 250 12.30 -5.70 -25.04
N PHE A 251 12.46 -6.45 -23.95
CA PHE A 251 11.66 -6.26 -22.73
C PHE A 251 11.93 -4.91 -22.07
N LEU A 252 13.20 -4.50 -21.96
CA LEU A 252 13.56 -3.17 -21.47
C LEU A 252 13.01 -2.08 -22.39
N ARG A 253 13.02 -2.28 -23.71
CA ARG A 253 12.37 -1.36 -24.66
C ARG A 253 10.86 -1.27 -24.42
N PHE A 254 10.17 -2.39 -24.22
CA PHE A 254 8.75 -2.42 -23.85
C PHE A 254 8.47 -1.60 -22.58
N LEU A 255 9.31 -1.73 -21.54
CA LEU A 255 9.22 -0.91 -20.33
C LEU A 255 9.50 0.57 -20.62
N GLY A 256 10.49 0.87 -21.47
CA GLY A 256 10.82 2.22 -21.89
C GLY A 256 9.66 2.95 -22.58
N LEU A 257 8.88 2.23 -23.39
CA LEU A 257 7.64 2.76 -23.98
C LEU A 257 6.60 3.09 -22.92
N TRP A 258 6.39 2.22 -21.93
CA TRP A 258 5.51 2.52 -20.79
C TRP A 258 5.94 3.76 -20.02
N PHE A 259 7.23 3.90 -19.71
CA PHE A 259 7.75 5.10 -19.07
C PHE A 259 7.58 6.35 -19.94
N TYR A 260 7.74 6.23 -21.26
CA TYR A 260 7.49 7.33 -22.19
C TYR A 260 6.04 7.80 -22.15
N MET A 261 5.08 6.86 -22.12
CA MET A 261 3.65 7.19 -22.03
C MET A 261 3.31 7.99 -20.76
N THR A 262 4.10 7.88 -19.69
CA THR A 262 3.89 8.70 -18.47
C THR A 262 4.19 10.19 -18.68
N ILE A 263 5.00 10.52 -19.70
CA ILE A 263 5.51 11.86 -19.97
C ILE A 263 4.64 12.57 -20.99
N VAL A 264 4.15 11.83 -21.99
CA VAL A 264 3.32 12.34 -23.07
C VAL A 264 1.91 11.78 -22.89
N PRO A 265 0.94 12.56 -22.39
CA PRO A 265 -0.42 12.07 -22.26
C PRO A 265 -1.01 11.84 -23.66
N ALA A 266 -1.61 10.68 -23.86
CA ALA A 266 -2.48 10.37 -24.99
C ALA A 266 -3.91 10.17 -24.49
N GLY A 267 -4.90 10.31 -25.39
CA GLY A 267 -6.29 10.00 -25.04
C GLY A 267 -6.48 8.50 -24.85
N ILE A 268 -6.00 7.71 -25.82
CA ILE A 268 -5.97 6.25 -25.77
C ILE A 268 -4.57 5.73 -26.10
N ARG A 269 -4.22 4.55 -25.55
CA ARG A 269 -2.88 3.96 -25.74
C ARG A 269 -2.55 3.68 -27.20
N SER A 270 -3.53 3.27 -28.00
CA SER A 270 -3.36 2.99 -29.44
C SER A 270 -2.97 4.23 -30.25
N ASP A 271 -3.19 5.45 -29.73
CA ASP A 271 -2.79 6.67 -30.43
C ASP A 271 -1.28 6.70 -30.69
N PHE A 272 -0.46 6.09 -29.83
CA PHE A 272 0.99 6.01 -30.04
C PHE A 272 1.38 5.22 -31.29
N TRP A 273 0.49 4.40 -31.85
CA TRP A 273 0.70 3.63 -33.07
C TRP A 273 -0.15 4.09 -34.25
N SER A 274 -1.01 5.10 -34.05
CA SER A 274 -1.86 5.65 -35.10
C SER A 274 -1.03 6.23 -36.25
N GLU A 275 -1.46 5.99 -37.48
CA GLU A 275 -0.88 6.57 -38.70
C GLU A 275 -1.58 7.88 -39.13
N GLU A 276 -2.60 8.31 -38.39
CA GLU A 276 -3.35 9.53 -38.72
C GLU A 276 -2.46 10.79 -38.60
N GLU A 277 -2.85 11.85 -39.31
CA GLU A 277 -2.15 13.13 -39.21
C GLU A 277 -2.34 13.74 -37.82
N ILE A 278 -1.23 14.22 -37.23
CA ILE A 278 -1.27 14.89 -35.93
C ILE A 278 -1.88 16.28 -36.12
N SER A 279 -2.88 16.61 -35.32
CA SER A 279 -3.50 17.92 -35.28
C SER A 279 -3.40 18.52 -33.88
N ILE A 280 -3.85 19.77 -33.72
CA ILE A 280 -3.93 20.39 -32.39
C ILE A 280 -4.93 19.72 -31.45
N PHE A 281 -5.79 18.81 -31.96
CA PHE A 281 -6.84 18.13 -31.20
C PHE A 281 -6.68 16.60 -31.14
N SER A 282 -5.80 15.99 -31.95
CA SER A 282 -5.68 14.54 -32.08
C SER A 282 -4.26 14.14 -32.50
N GLY A 283 -3.83 12.95 -32.08
CA GLY A 283 -2.53 12.36 -32.40
C GLY A 283 -1.45 12.69 -31.36
N VAL A 284 -0.45 11.80 -31.30
CA VAL A 284 0.67 11.88 -30.35
C VAL A 284 1.93 12.23 -31.15
N PRO A 285 2.80 13.14 -30.66
CA PRO A 285 3.97 13.62 -31.41
C PRO A 285 5.02 12.55 -31.74
N VAL A 286 4.99 11.40 -31.06
CA VAL A 286 5.93 10.29 -31.29
C VAL A 286 5.14 9.04 -31.60
N ARG A 287 5.48 8.39 -32.72
CA ARG A 287 4.92 7.12 -33.16
C ARG A 287 5.81 5.97 -32.73
N PHE A 288 5.25 4.99 -32.05
CA PHE A 288 6.00 3.84 -31.52
C PHE A 288 6.31 2.78 -32.57
N ASN A 289 5.72 2.86 -33.76
CA ASN A 289 5.97 1.94 -34.89
C ASN A 289 7.46 1.82 -35.24
N THR A 290 8.27 2.85 -34.95
CA THR A 290 9.72 2.84 -35.15
C THR A 290 10.49 2.01 -34.13
N PHE A 291 9.86 1.63 -33.02
CA PHE A 291 10.50 0.92 -31.90
C PHE A 291 9.91 -0.48 -31.68
N MET A 292 8.57 -0.59 -31.76
CA MET A 292 7.82 -1.83 -31.54
C MET A 292 6.43 -1.67 -32.17
N SER A 293 5.91 -2.69 -32.85
CA SER A 293 4.53 -2.65 -33.37
C SER A 293 3.48 -2.73 -32.26
N GLU A 294 2.28 -2.19 -32.49
CA GLU A 294 1.18 -2.26 -31.52
C GLU A 294 0.84 -3.72 -31.19
N GLN A 295 0.76 -4.56 -32.23
CA GLN A 295 0.50 -5.98 -32.07
C GLN A 295 1.55 -6.65 -31.18
N ARG A 296 2.84 -6.34 -31.35
CA ARG A 296 3.90 -6.91 -30.51
C ARG A 296 3.77 -6.43 -29.07
N PHE A 297 3.54 -5.13 -28.85
CA PHE A 297 3.35 -4.55 -27.53
C PHE A 297 2.18 -5.19 -26.78
N GLU A 298 1.00 -5.28 -27.43
CA GLU A 298 -0.19 -5.90 -26.85
C GLU A 298 0.01 -7.41 -26.63
N THR A 299 0.74 -8.09 -27.51
CA THR A 299 1.05 -9.51 -27.32
C THR A 299 1.92 -9.74 -26.09
N ILE A 300 2.96 -8.92 -25.89
CA ILE A 300 3.84 -8.97 -24.70
C ILE A 300 3.00 -8.73 -23.44
N LEU A 301 2.24 -7.63 -23.42
CA LEU A 301 1.39 -7.25 -22.29
C LEU A 301 0.43 -8.40 -21.89
N ASN A 302 -0.25 -8.99 -22.87
CA ASN A 302 -1.21 -10.08 -22.65
C ASN A 302 -0.56 -11.44 -22.35
N CYS A 303 0.76 -11.55 -22.35
CA CYS A 303 1.49 -12.77 -22.00
C CYS A 303 2.26 -12.66 -20.68
N LEU A 304 2.26 -11.48 -20.02
CA LEU A 304 2.93 -11.28 -18.75
C LEU A 304 2.39 -12.21 -17.66
N GLN A 305 3.32 -12.86 -16.96
CA GLN A 305 3.06 -13.71 -15.80
C GLN A 305 4.17 -13.49 -14.77
N TYR A 306 3.78 -13.27 -13.51
CA TYR A 306 4.67 -12.78 -12.45
C TYR A 306 5.03 -13.83 -11.38
N THR A 307 4.75 -15.10 -11.67
CA THR A 307 5.15 -16.21 -10.81
C THR A 307 5.26 -17.49 -11.61
N ASN A 308 6.29 -18.28 -11.31
CA ASN A 308 6.42 -19.68 -11.74
C ASN A 308 6.24 -20.65 -10.55
N ARG A 309 5.99 -20.13 -9.34
CA ARG A 309 5.71 -20.97 -8.17
C ARG A 309 4.38 -21.70 -8.38
N PRO A 310 4.28 -22.98 -7.98
CA PRO A 310 3.00 -23.67 -8.02
C PRO A 310 2.00 -22.98 -7.09
N ALA A 311 0.75 -22.93 -7.51
CA ALA A 311 -0.33 -22.45 -6.66
C ALA A 311 -0.40 -23.28 -5.37
N PRO A 312 -0.61 -22.64 -4.19
CA PRO A 312 -0.78 -23.37 -2.95
C PRO A 312 -2.06 -24.22 -2.98
N SER A 313 -2.18 -25.17 -2.04
CA SER A 313 -3.37 -26.02 -1.90
C SER A 313 -4.60 -25.30 -1.34
N TYR A 314 -4.46 -24.04 -0.95
CA TYR A 314 -5.52 -23.17 -0.42
C TYR A 314 -5.67 -21.94 -1.32
N GLN A 315 -6.79 -21.23 -1.19
CA GLN A 315 -7.04 -20.03 -2.00
C GLN A 315 -6.16 -18.87 -1.51
N ASP A 316 -5.16 -18.51 -2.31
CA ASP A 316 -4.29 -17.35 -2.09
C ASP A 316 -4.48 -16.34 -3.21
N LYS A 317 -5.32 -15.33 -2.98
CA LYS A 317 -5.62 -14.29 -3.98
C LYS A 317 -4.38 -13.48 -4.38
N PHE A 318 -3.32 -13.50 -3.59
CA PHE A 318 -2.10 -12.74 -3.86
C PHE A 318 -1.00 -13.57 -4.52
N HIS A 319 -1.22 -14.87 -4.74
CA HIS A 319 -0.21 -15.81 -5.23
C HIS A 319 0.55 -15.28 -6.46
N GLY A 320 -0.18 -14.67 -7.41
CA GLY A 320 0.34 -14.16 -8.67
C GLY A 320 1.49 -13.15 -8.53
N VAL A 321 1.58 -12.42 -7.42
CA VAL A 321 2.55 -11.31 -7.26
C VAL A 321 3.55 -11.52 -6.12
N ARG A 322 3.40 -12.58 -5.32
CA ARG A 322 4.26 -12.78 -4.13
C ARG A 322 5.72 -12.91 -4.53
N GLN A 323 6.02 -13.71 -5.56
CA GLN A 323 7.39 -13.92 -6.01
C GLN A 323 8.03 -12.63 -6.51
N LEU A 324 7.27 -11.78 -7.21
CA LEU A 324 7.70 -10.46 -7.66
C LEU A 324 8.06 -9.54 -6.48
N ILE A 325 7.17 -9.43 -5.48
CA ILE A 325 7.40 -8.58 -4.30
C ILE A 325 8.60 -9.09 -3.49
N ASP A 326 8.67 -10.41 -3.26
CA ASP A 326 9.80 -11.05 -2.57
C ASP A 326 11.12 -10.75 -3.30
N ALA A 327 11.14 -10.90 -4.63
CA ALA A 327 12.33 -10.68 -5.44
C ALA A 327 12.79 -9.21 -5.40
N TRP A 328 11.86 -8.25 -5.44
CA TRP A 328 12.21 -6.84 -5.31
C TRP A 328 12.81 -6.53 -3.94
N ASN A 329 12.20 -7.02 -2.87
CA ASN A 329 12.72 -6.85 -1.50
C ASN A 329 14.12 -7.49 -1.35
N ILE A 330 14.31 -8.72 -1.83
CA ILE A 330 15.61 -9.41 -1.81
C ILE A 330 16.66 -8.59 -2.58
N ASN A 331 16.31 -8.08 -3.76
CA ASN A 331 17.22 -7.23 -4.54
C ASN A 331 17.62 -5.98 -3.73
N MET A 332 16.65 -5.27 -3.15
CA MET A 332 16.95 -4.07 -2.36
C MET A 332 17.82 -4.37 -1.13
N ILE A 333 17.60 -5.48 -0.44
CA ILE A 333 18.41 -5.92 0.71
C ILE A 333 19.87 -6.17 0.31
N ASN A 334 20.08 -6.81 -0.85
CA ASN A 334 21.41 -7.15 -1.33
C ASN A 334 22.16 -5.94 -1.87
N LYS A 335 21.44 -5.04 -2.57
CA LYS A 335 22.03 -3.94 -3.33
C LYS A 335 22.11 -2.62 -2.55
N PHE A 336 21.24 -2.36 -1.59
CA PHE A 336 21.21 -1.08 -0.89
C PHE A 336 21.33 -1.22 0.61
N ARG A 337 22.17 -0.37 1.22
CA ARG A 337 22.19 -0.16 2.66
C ARG A 337 21.72 1.25 2.98
N SER A 338 20.67 1.30 3.81
CA SER A 338 20.16 2.53 4.40
C SER A 338 21.21 3.25 5.25
N SER A 339 20.95 4.52 5.52
CA SER A 339 21.73 5.33 6.45
C SER A 339 21.49 4.92 7.92
N TRP A 340 22.11 5.65 8.84
CA TRP A 340 21.89 5.50 10.28
C TRP A 340 20.43 5.62 10.73
N VAL A 341 19.58 6.25 9.91
CA VAL A 341 18.15 6.43 10.17
C VAL A 341 17.31 6.00 8.97
N SER A 342 16.17 5.37 9.26
CA SER A 342 15.12 5.01 8.31
C SER A 342 13.76 5.46 8.85
N CYS A 343 12.77 5.53 7.97
CA CYS A 343 11.37 5.76 8.34
C CYS A 343 10.52 4.61 7.81
N MET A 344 9.56 4.16 8.62
CA MET A 344 8.53 3.20 8.21
C MET A 344 7.17 3.87 8.25
N ASP A 345 6.46 3.79 7.12
CA ASP A 345 5.12 4.34 6.95
C ASP A 345 4.31 3.46 5.98
N LYS A 346 3.13 3.92 5.58
CA LYS A 346 2.26 3.32 4.57
C LYS A 346 2.35 4.08 3.26
N THR A 347 2.06 3.40 2.15
CA THR A 347 1.95 4.00 0.81
C THR A 347 0.87 3.30 0.01
N MET A 348 0.23 4.02 -0.93
CA MET A 348 -0.92 3.53 -1.69
C MET A 348 -0.59 3.30 -3.18
N SER A 349 -0.95 2.13 -3.71
CA SER A 349 -1.00 1.85 -5.15
C SER A 349 -2.44 2.07 -5.65
N PRO A 350 -2.71 3.09 -6.46
CA PRO A 350 -4.08 3.44 -6.85
C PRO A 350 -4.77 2.34 -7.66
N TRP A 351 -6.02 2.03 -7.28
CA TRP A 351 -6.91 1.15 -8.01
C TRP A 351 -8.37 1.47 -7.70
N THR A 352 -9.19 1.71 -8.72
CA THR A 352 -10.55 2.24 -8.54
C THR A 352 -11.59 1.18 -8.23
N SER A 353 -11.44 -0.05 -8.72
CA SER A 353 -12.46 -1.10 -8.60
C SER A 353 -12.12 -2.17 -7.56
N LYS A 354 -12.89 -2.26 -6.47
CA LYS A 354 -12.67 -3.29 -5.45
C LYS A 354 -12.87 -4.74 -5.94
N TYR A 355 -13.64 -4.96 -7.00
CA TYR A 355 -14.09 -6.32 -7.37
C TYR A 355 -13.01 -7.16 -8.06
N VAL A 356 -11.98 -6.50 -8.56
CA VAL A 356 -10.89 -7.11 -9.34
C VAL A 356 -9.53 -6.92 -8.67
N CYS A 357 -9.49 -6.36 -7.45
CA CYS A 357 -8.25 -6.08 -6.71
C CYS A 357 -8.34 -6.74 -5.32
N PRO A 358 -7.59 -7.83 -5.08
CA PRO A 358 -7.43 -8.40 -3.75
C PRO A 358 -6.75 -7.42 -2.80
N GLY A 359 -7.15 -7.40 -1.52
CA GLY A 359 -6.59 -6.50 -0.51
C GLY A 359 -6.88 -5.02 -0.81
N TRP A 360 -7.99 -4.75 -1.50
CA TRP A 360 -8.42 -3.39 -1.80
C TRP A 360 -8.82 -2.65 -0.52
N MET A 361 -8.29 -1.44 -0.36
CA MET A 361 -8.52 -0.57 0.78
C MET A 361 -8.91 0.83 0.35
N PHE A 362 -9.79 1.44 1.14
CA PHE A 362 -10.07 2.87 1.10
C PHE A 362 -9.33 3.58 2.25
N VAL A 363 -8.50 4.57 1.92
CA VAL A 363 -7.70 5.34 2.88
C VAL A 363 -8.09 6.82 2.79
N PRO A 364 -9.04 7.31 3.62
CA PRO A 364 -9.69 8.61 3.45
C PRO A 364 -8.76 9.82 3.39
N ARG A 365 -7.60 9.70 4.06
CA ARG A 365 -6.60 10.77 4.24
C ARG A 365 -5.61 10.89 3.09
N GLU A 366 -5.55 9.88 2.22
CA GLU A 366 -4.63 9.87 1.08
C GLU A 366 -5.24 10.57 -0.14
N HIS A 367 -4.43 11.31 -0.90
CA HIS A 367 -4.91 11.95 -2.14
C HIS A 367 -5.40 10.91 -3.17
N LYS A 368 -4.71 9.77 -3.23
CA LYS A 368 -5.14 8.57 -3.96
C LYS A 368 -5.63 7.55 -2.94
N ASN A 369 -6.89 7.72 -2.53
CA ASN A 369 -7.51 7.04 -1.39
C ASN A 369 -8.06 5.64 -1.67
N MET A 370 -7.84 5.06 -2.86
CA MET A 370 -8.46 3.80 -3.26
C MET A 370 -7.42 2.90 -3.93
N GLY A 371 -7.25 1.68 -3.43
CA GLY A 371 -6.41 0.66 -4.06
C GLY A 371 -5.70 -0.25 -3.08
N ASN A 372 -4.47 -0.65 -3.37
CA ASN A 372 -3.68 -1.47 -2.44
C ASN A 372 -2.84 -0.59 -1.53
N GLU A 373 -2.86 -0.87 -0.23
CA GLU A 373 -1.95 -0.26 0.73
C GLU A 373 -0.70 -1.14 0.90
N TYR A 374 0.45 -0.52 1.10
CA TYR A 374 1.71 -1.19 1.40
C TYR A 374 2.33 -0.58 2.64
N HIS A 375 2.84 -1.42 3.54
CA HIS A 375 3.86 -0.98 4.49
C HIS A 375 5.17 -0.77 3.72
N ALA A 376 5.86 0.33 3.98
CA ALA A 376 7.09 0.67 3.28
C ALA A 376 8.14 1.22 4.25
N VAL A 377 9.41 0.94 3.95
CA VAL A 377 10.57 1.50 4.68
C VAL A 377 11.43 2.29 3.71
N CYS A 378 11.69 3.55 4.03
CA CYS A 378 12.60 4.42 3.31
C CYS A 378 13.82 4.79 4.16
N CYS A 379 14.99 4.93 3.53
CA CYS A 379 16.14 5.55 4.15
C CYS A 379 15.83 7.02 4.50
N GLY A 380 16.08 7.43 5.74
CA GLY A 380 15.76 8.80 6.19
C GLY A 380 16.58 9.86 5.44
N VAL A 381 17.82 9.55 5.07
CA VAL A 381 18.74 10.48 4.42
C VAL A 381 18.58 10.51 2.90
N SER A 382 18.67 9.35 2.22
CA SER A 382 18.58 9.30 0.75
C SER A 382 17.15 9.23 0.22
N LYS A 383 16.17 8.97 1.10
CA LYS A 383 14.76 8.77 0.78
C LYS A 383 14.47 7.55 -0.13
N ILE A 384 15.49 6.73 -0.42
CA ILE A 384 15.36 5.48 -1.20
C ILE A 384 14.52 4.47 -0.42
N MET A 385 13.50 3.90 -1.06
CA MET A 385 12.65 2.84 -0.52
C MET A 385 13.39 1.51 -0.58
N CYS A 386 13.41 0.77 0.52
CA CYS A 386 14.27 -0.40 0.69
C CYS A 386 13.53 -1.68 1.10
N GLN A 387 12.28 -1.57 1.54
CA GLN A 387 11.44 -2.72 1.88
C GLN A 387 9.98 -2.33 1.69
N ILE A 388 9.18 -3.24 1.15
CA ILE A 388 7.72 -3.11 1.05
C ILE A 388 7.02 -4.40 1.50
N GLU A 389 5.79 -4.26 1.97
CA GLU A 389 4.90 -5.39 2.23
C GLU A 389 3.47 -4.98 1.90
N LEU A 390 2.82 -5.76 1.03
CA LEU A 390 1.42 -5.55 0.66
C LEU A 390 0.51 -5.80 1.87
N VAL A 391 -0.40 -4.87 2.15
CA VAL A 391 -1.44 -5.04 3.15
C VAL A 391 -2.56 -5.87 2.56
N GLU A 392 -2.65 -7.12 3.01
CA GLU A 392 -3.59 -8.12 2.46
C GLU A 392 -5.03 -7.95 2.98
N GLY A 393 -5.23 -7.20 4.07
CA GLY A 393 -6.55 -6.94 4.64
C GLY A 393 -7.32 -8.23 4.98
N LYS A 394 -8.63 -8.21 4.75
CA LYS A 394 -9.51 -9.39 4.95
C LYS A 394 -9.30 -10.50 3.92
N ASP A 395 -8.61 -10.21 2.82
CA ASP A 395 -8.30 -11.17 1.77
C ASP A 395 -7.08 -12.05 2.09
N ALA A 396 -6.37 -11.76 3.18
CA ALA A 396 -5.24 -12.55 3.64
C ALA A 396 -5.65 -14.03 3.87
N PRO A 397 -4.93 -15.00 3.27
CA PRO A 397 -5.23 -16.42 3.44
C PRO A 397 -4.99 -16.85 4.89
N THR A 398 -5.97 -17.52 5.50
CA THR A 398 -5.92 -17.95 6.91
C THR A 398 -4.89 -19.04 7.18
N GLU A 399 -4.61 -19.85 6.16
CA GLU A 399 -3.73 -21.01 6.18
C GLU A 399 -2.26 -20.62 6.10
N ARG A 400 -1.97 -19.37 5.69
CA ARG A 400 -0.61 -18.90 5.51
C ARG A 400 0.02 -18.61 6.87
N VAL A 401 1.00 -19.43 7.20
CA VAL A 401 1.91 -19.20 8.33
C VAL A 401 2.77 -17.98 8.01
N SER A 402 2.60 -16.88 8.75
CA SER A 402 3.46 -15.70 8.59
C SER A 402 4.94 -16.08 8.86
N PRO A 403 5.92 -15.62 8.06
CA PRO A 403 7.32 -16.00 8.21
C PRO A 403 7.92 -15.74 9.60
N THR A 404 7.35 -14.81 10.38
CA THR A 404 7.76 -14.48 11.76
C THR A 404 6.85 -15.08 12.84
N THR A 405 6.17 -16.20 12.56
CA THR A 405 5.33 -16.95 13.52
C THR A 405 6.08 -17.53 14.73
N THR A 406 7.36 -17.23 14.93
CA THR A 406 8.02 -17.57 16.20
C THR A 406 7.41 -16.87 17.41
N ASP A 407 6.62 -15.79 17.25
CA ASP A 407 5.95 -15.14 18.38
C ASP A 407 4.49 -14.76 18.09
N SER A 408 3.59 -15.75 18.02
CA SER A 408 2.16 -15.48 18.25
C SER A 408 1.89 -14.85 19.64
N ALA A 409 2.90 -14.84 20.53
CA ALA A 409 2.86 -14.25 21.85
C ALA A 409 2.96 -12.70 21.87
N THR A 410 3.52 -12.04 20.85
CA THR A 410 3.82 -10.58 20.92
C THR A 410 2.91 -9.66 20.11
N GLY A 411 2.02 -10.20 19.27
CA GLY A 411 1.03 -9.41 18.51
C GLY A 411 1.38 -9.14 17.03
N LYS A 412 0.38 -8.68 16.26
CA LYS A 412 0.45 -8.45 14.81
C LYS A 412 1.39 -7.31 14.43
N THR A 413 1.32 -6.18 15.15
CA THR A 413 2.15 -4.98 14.89
C THR A 413 3.61 -5.26 15.19
N VAL A 414 3.89 -5.96 16.29
CA VAL A 414 5.26 -6.37 16.65
C VAL A 414 5.84 -7.31 15.58
N SER A 415 5.04 -8.29 15.13
CA SER A 415 5.44 -9.24 14.08
C SER A 415 5.74 -8.54 12.75
N LEU A 416 4.96 -7.52 12.39
CA LEU A 416 5.17 -6.68 11.21
C LEU A 416 6.47 -5.88 11.32
N LEU A 417 6.68 -5.18 12.44
CA LEU A 417 7.90 -4.40 12.69
C LEU A 417 9.16 -5.28 12.56
N LEU A 418 9.13 -6.46 13.19
CA LEU A 418 10.25 -7.41 13.09
C LEU A 418 10.46 -7.86 11.64
N ARG A 419 9.43 -8.24 10.89
CA ARG A 419 9.59 -8.66 9.48
C ARG A 419 10.17 -7.57 8.59
N MET A 420 9.65 -6.36 8.71
CA MET A 420 10.03 -5.23 7.87
C MET A 420 11.44 -4.71 8.19
N LEU A 421 11.87 -4.82 9.44
CA LEU A 421 13.11 -4.21 9.93
C LEU A 421 14.23 -5.21 10.22
N THR A 422 13.97 -6.52 10.27
CA THR A 422 15.03 -7.54 10.44
C THR A 422 16.17 -7.45 9.41
N PRO A 423 15.95 -7.10 8.13
CA PRO A 423 17.06 -6.89 7.19
C PRO A 423 18.09 -5.81 7.63
N MET A 424 17.70 -4.98 8.61
CA MET A 424 18.48 -3.88 9.19
C MET A 424 19.14 -4.23 10.55
N ASN A 425 18.95 -5.44 11.06
CA ASN A 425 19.39 -5.93 12.37
C ASN A 425 20.91 -5.71 12.62
N GLY A 426 21.27 -5.42 13.88
CA GLY A 426 22.64 -5.43 14.38
C GLY A 426 23.50 -4.24 13.95
N ARG A 427 22.91 -3.24 13.29
CA ARG A 427 23.63 -2.08 12.74
C ARG A 427 23.55 -0.84 13.62
N GLY A 428 22.73 -0.84 14.66
CA GLY A 428 22.55 0.34 15.48
C GLY A 428 21.79 1.47 14.82
N MET A 429 20.97 1.15 13.83
CA MET A 429 20.19 2.14 13.10
C MET A 429 18.96 2.55 13.90
N VAL A 430 18.47 3.74 13.60
CA VAL A 430 17.23 4.30 14.11
C VAL A 430 16.12 4.10 13.09
N VAL A 431 14.92 3.77 13.55
CA VAL A 431 13.71 3.76 12.73
C VAL A 431 12.71 4.73 13.33
N ILE A 432 12.32 5.73 12.53
CA ILE A 432 11.24 6.65 12.85
C ILE A 432 9.93 6.01 12.41
N LEU A 433 8.97 5.98 13.34
CA LEU A 433 7.68 5.33 13.17
C LEU A 433 6.56 6.36 13.33
N ASN A 434 5.54 6.26 12.49
CA ASN A 434 4.29 7.00 12.68
C ASN A 434 3.49 6.47 13.89
N SER A 435 2.35 7.09 14.20
CA SER A 435 1.53 6.68 15.34
C SER A 435 0.82 5.34 15.16
N ALA A 436 0.64 4.86 13.92
CA ALA A 436 0.03 3.56 13.64
C ALA A 436 0.92 2.37 14.10
N TYR A 437 2.23 2.57 14.20
CA TYR A 437 3.18 1.57 14.71
C TYR A 437 3.61 1.80 16.16
N CYS A 438 2.95 2.71 16.89
CA CYS A 438 3.32 3.08 18.27
C CYS A 438 2.93 1.99 19.28
N VAL A 439 3.75 0.93 19.39
CA VAL A 439 3.61 -0.18 20.34
C VAL A 439 4.93 -0.39 21.08
N LEU A 440 4.94 -0.14 22.40
CA LEU A 440 6.18 -0.22 23.22
C LEU A 440 6.87 -1.57 23.11
N GLN A 441 6.12 -2.67 23.21
CA GLN A 441 6.69 -4.01 23.07
C GLN A 441 7.42 -4.18 21.73
N GLY A 442 6.91 -3.56 20.66
CA GLY A 442 7.57 -3.56 19.34
C GLY A 442 8.92 -2.87 19.36
N LEU A 443 8.98 -1.66 19.93
CA LEU A 443 10.25 -0.94 20.09
C LEU A 443 11.25 -1.73 20.95
N ILE A 444 10.79 -2.39 22.02
CA ILE A 444 11.64 -3.23 22.89
C ILE A 444 12.17 -4.46 22.15
N GLN A 445 11.35 -5.13 21.33
CA GLN A 445 11.82 -6.26 20.51
C GLN A 445 12.82 -5.83 19.44
N LEU A 446 12.61 -4.66 18.81
CA LEU A 446 13.59 -4.06 17.90
C LEU A 446 14.92 -3.78 18.62
N ARG A 447 14.87 -3.30 19.86
CA ARG A 447 16.08 -3.05 20.66
C ARG A 447 16.87 -4.30 20.97
N LYS A 448 16.19 -5.42 21.24
CA LYS A 448 16.83 -6.73 21.45
C LYS A 448 17.60 -7.22 20.22
N ILE A 449 17.21 -6.78 19.01
CA ILE A 449 17.93 -7.03 17.75
C ILE A 449 18.78 -5.83 17.27
N GLY A 450 19.18 -4.93 18.18
CA GLY A 450 20.10 -3.84 17.87
C GLY A 450 19.55 -2.75 16.94
N ILE A 451 18.22 -2.64 16.83
CA ILE A 451 17.52 -1.56 16.12
C ILE A 451 16.92 -0.61 17.16
N PHE A 452 17.18 0.67 17.01
CA PHE A 452 16.58 1.72 17.82
C PHE A 452 15.37 2.27 17.11
N ALA A 453 14.37 2.70 17.86
CA ALA A 453 13.16 3.25 17.27
C ALA A 453 12.58 4.38 18.12
N SER A 454 11.90 5.30 17.43
CA SER A 454 11.08 6.37 18.02
C SER A 454 9.76 6.42 17.28
N ALA A 455 8.65 6.48 18.02
CA ALA A 455 7.29 6.49 17.48
C ALA A 455 6.49 7.67 18.03
N LEU A 456 5.67 8.29 17.17
CA LEU A 456 4.71 9.31 17.61
C LEU A 456 3.64 8.71 18.50
N ILE A 457 3.49 9.24 19.71
CA ILE A 457 2.42 8.84 20.63
C ILE A 457 1.17 9.67 20.31
N GLN A 458 0.06 8.99 20.04
CA GLN A 458 -1.24 9.61 19.82
C GLN A 458 -2.31 8.86 20.60
N LYS A 459 -3.19 9.59 21.31
CA LYS A 459 -4.41 9.01 21.90
C LYS A 459 -5.36 8.69 20.76
N ARG A 460 -5.71 7.41 20.62
CA ARG A 460 -6.82 6.95 19.76
C ARG A 460 -8.04 6.77 20.67
N ARG A 461 -8.65 5.59 20.67
CA ARG A 461 -9.61 5.22 21.74
C ARG A 461 -8.95 5.15 23.12
N PHE A 462 -7.69 4.73 23.16
CA PHE A 462 -6.87 4.63 24.36
C PHE A 462 -5.50 5.24 24.09
N TRP A 463 -4.77 5.57 25.16
CA TRP A 463 -3.33 5.78 25.05
C TRP A 463 -2.63 4.45 24.70
N PRO A 464 -1.48 4.47 24.00
CA PRO A 464 -0.69 3.27 23.82
C PRO A 464 -0.38 2.59 25.16
N LYS A 465 -0.31 1.26 25.18
CA LYS A 465 -0.05 0.50 26.41
C LYS A 465 1.27 0.97 27.03
N HIS A 466 1.29 1.12 28.35
CA HIS A 466 2.39 1.67 29.15
C HIS A 466 2.65 3.19 29.02
N VAL A 467 1.80 3.93 28.30
CA VAL A 467 1.94 5.38 28.15
C VAL A 467 0.90 6.12 29.00
N PRO A 468 1.32 6.82 30.06
CA PRO A 468 0.43 7.62 30.90
C PRO A 468 0.18 9.00 30.30
N GLY A 469 -0.45 9.03 29.11
CA GLY A 469 -0.49 10.25 28.30
C GLY A 469 -1.23 11.44 28.94
N ASP A 470 -2.32 11.20 29.69
CA ASP A 470 -3.05 12.28 30.38
C ASP A 470 -2.20 12.90 31.50
N MET A 471 -1.39 12.11 32.20
CA MET A 471 -0.45 12.65 33.20
C MET A 471 0.72 13.36 32.54
N MET A 472 1.19 12.90 31.38
CA MET A 472 2.19 13.63 30.60
C MET A 472 1.64 14.99 30.15
N ASP A 473 0.37 15.06 29.73
CA ASP A 473 -0.28 16.32 29.38
C ASP A 473 -0.45 17.24 30.59
N GLN A 474 -0.86 16.69 31.74
CA GLN A 474 -0.95 17.45 32.99
C GLN A 474 0.42 18.00 33.42
N HIS A 475 1.48 17.19 33.37
CA HIS A 475 2.85 17.60 33.69
C HIS A 475 3.32 18.75 32.80
N MET A 476 3.02 18.67 31.50
CA MET A 476 3.42 19.69 30.52
C MET A 476 2.48 20.89 30.45
N SER A 477 1.33 20.87 31.14
CA SER A 477 0.34 21.96 31.09
C SER A 477 0.88 23.29 31.63
N THR A 478 1.75 23.24 32.64
CA THR A 478 2.37 24.42 33.28
C THR A 478 3.67 24.85 32.61
N LYS A 479 4.16 24.07 31.65
CA LYS A 479 5.41 24.30 30.95
C LYS A 479 5.23 25.32 29.85
N GLN A 480 6.32 25.98 29.54
CA GLN A 480 6.40 27.01 28.53
C GLN A 480 6.62 26.38 27.14
N VAL A 481 6.13 27.02 26.06
CA VAL A 481 6.38 26.53 24.69
C VAL A 481 7.87 26.36 24.43
N GLY A 482 8.28 25.24 23.83
CA GLY A 482 9.67 24.84 23.64
C GLY A 482 10.30 24.08 24.81
N ASP A 483 9.66 24.04 25.97
CA ASP A 483 10.11 23.20 27.09
C ASP A 483 9.95 21.72 26.72
N VAL A 484 10.90 20.92 27.17
CA VAL A 484 10.94 19.48 27.00
C VAL A 484 11.12 18.77 28.34
N ASP A 485 10.62 17.55 28.43
CA ASP A 485 10.88 16.65 29.56
C ASP A 485 10.86 15.18 29.08
N SER A 486 11.29 14.26 29.93
CA SER A 486 11.24 12.81 29.67
C SER A 486 10.63 12.08 30.85
N LEU A 487 9.89 11.03 30.55
CA LEU A 487 9.53 10.00 31.51
C LEU A 487 10.28 8.71 31.15
N GLU A 488 11.38 8.48 31.86
CA GLU A 488 12.23 7.29 31.71
C GLU A 488 11.49 6.06 32.25
N GLY A 489 11.72 4.89 31.63
CA GLY A 489 11.14 3.62 32.05
C GLY A 489 11.95 2.40 31.60
N GLN A 490 11.54 1.23 32.04
CA GLN A 490 12.13 -0.05 31.64
C GLN A 490 11.05 -1.09 31.33
N LEU A 491 11.26 -1.89 30.29
CA LEU A 491 10.40 -3.04 29.95
C LEU A 491 11.29 -4.19 29.48
N ASP A 492 11.06 -5.40 30.01
CA ASP A 492 11.91 -6.57 29.76
C ASP A 492 13.42 -6.33 29.97
N GLY A 493 13.77 -5.48 30.93
CA GLY A 493 15.16 -5.09 31.18
C GLY A 493 15.74 -4.08 30.18
N VAL A 494 14.98 -3.65 29.16
CA VAL A 494 15.41 -2.68 28.16
C VAL A 494 14.88 -1.29 28.52
N PRO A 495 15.76 -0.26 28.60
CA PRO A 495 15.34 1.10 28.91
C PRO A 495 14.63 1.76 27.71
N TYR A 496 13.67 2.61 28.02
CA TYR A 496 12.96 3.46 27.07
C TYR A 496 12.65 4.83 27.69
N ASP A 497 12.34 5.80 26.84
CA ASP A 497 11.95 7.16 27.19
C ASP A 497 10.59 7.49 26.57
N LEU A 498 9.73 8.14 27.35
CA LEU A 498 8.57 8.85 26.82
C LEU A 498 8.88 10.35 26.85
N PHE A 499 9.40 10.86 25.74
CA PHE A 499 9.73 12.28 25.59
C PHE A 499 8.46 13.10 25.39
N CYS A 500 8.43 14.29 25.98
CA CYS A 500 7.39 15.28 25.74
C CYS A 500 7.97 16.66 25.46
N MET A 501 7.35 17.38 24.53
CA MET A 501 7.70 18.76 24.18
C MET A 501 6.44 19.60 24.08
N LYS A 502 6.46 20.77 24.73
CA LYS A 502 5.38 21.75 24.62
C LYS A 502 5.51 22.50 23.29
N ASP A 503 4.85 22.03 22.23
CA ASP A 503 4.99 22.65 20.89
C ASP A 503 4.14 23.91 20.74
N THR A 504 2.94 23.92 21.33
CA THR A 504 2.07 25.11 21.41
C THR A 504 1.51 25.26 22.83
N ALA A 505 0.82 26.36 23.10
CA ALA A 505 0.18 26.59 24.40
C ALA A 505 -0.78 25.44 24.78
N GLU A 506 -1.45 24.86 23.79
CA GLU A 506 -2.47 23.83 23.97
C GLU A 506 -1.95 22.41 23.68
N HIS A 507 -0.85 22.27 22.94
CA HIS A 507 -0.41 20.99 22.41
C HIS A 507 0.95 20.53 22.95
N THR A 508 0.99 19.29 23.43
CA THR A 508 2.20 18.57 23.84
C THR A 508 2.45 17.43 22.87
N ILE A 509 3.57 17.50 22.15
CA ILE A 509 4.05 16.41 21.30
C ILE A 509 4.72 15.37 22.20
N LYS A 510 4.42 14.09 21.94
CA LYS A 510 4.92 12.97 22.72
C LYS A 510 5.57 11.93 21.80
N LEU A 511 6.75 11.46 22.15
CA LEU A 511 7.46 10.41 21.44
C LEU A 511 7.78 9.28 22.41
N MET A 512 7.54 8.04 21.99
CA MET A 512 8.05 6.87 22.67
C MET A 512 9.32 6.46 21.97
N SER A 513 10.43 6.38 22.69
CA SER A 513 11.71 6.12 22.08
C SER A 513 12.56 5.18 22.91
N THR A 514 13.49 4.55 22.22
CA THR A 514 14.52 3.70 22.81
C THR A 514 15.92 4.25 22.59
N TYR A 515 15.99 5.48 22.07
CA TYR A 515 17.18 6.30 21.83
C TYR A 515 16.87 7.79 21.96
N GLY A 516 17.91 8.61 21.89
CA GLY A 516 17.80 10.07 21.88
C GLY A 516 18.09 10.65 23.25
N SER A 517 18.43 11.93 23.30
CA SER A 517 18.48 12.69 24.53
C SER A 517 17.85 14.07 24.35
N LEU A 518 17.49 14.72 25.45
CA LEU A 518 16.94 16.08 25.45
C LEU A 518 18.03 17.15 25.23
N VAL A 519 18.96 16.88 24.32
CA VAL A 519 20.04 17.79 23.93
C VAL A 519 19.80 18.22 22.48
N SER A 520 19.79 19.52 22.23
CA SER A 520 19.71 20.07 20.89
C SER A 520 21.09 20.12 20.23
N SER A 521 21.14 19.86 18.93
CA SER A 521 22.35 20.14 18.15
C SER A 521 22.63 21.65 18.12
N PRO A 522 23.89 22.09 18.27
CA PRO A 522 24.25 23.50 18.07
C PRO A 522 23.82 24.03 16.69
N ASP A 523 23.86 23.15 15.67
CA ASP A 523 23.52 23.47 14.29
C ASP A 523 22.03 23.30 13.96
N ALA A 524 21.22 22.84 14.92
CA ALA A 524 19.78 22.66 14.69
C ALA A 524 19.12 24.01 14.38
N PRO A 525 18.27 24.08 13.34
CA PRO A 525 17.53 25.29 13.02
C PRO A 525 16.55 25.67 14.15
N GLU A 526 16.41 26.97 14.40
CA GLU A 526 15.40 27.47 15.32
C GLU A 526 13.99 27.26 14.76
N ARG A 527 13.05 27.02 15.68
CA ARG A 527 11.62 26.96 15.44
C ARG A 527 10.98 28.20 16.04
N VAL A 528 10.02 28.75 15.32
CA VAL A 528 9.24 29.91 15.77
C VAL A 528 7.80 29.46 16.00
N ARG A 529 7.24 29.83 17.15
CA ARG A 529 5.82 29.68 17.48
C ARG A 529 5.27 31.02 17.93
N LEU A 530 4.03 31.31 17.56
CA LEU A 530 3.33 32.48 18.06
C LEU A 530 2.56 32.08 19.33
N VAL A 531 2.84 32.75 20.44
CA VAL A 531 2.17 32.55 21.73
C VAL A 531 1.69 33.91 22.20
N ASP A 532 0.38 34.09 22.34
CA ASP A 532 -0.24 35.36 22.77
C ASP A 532 0.21 36.60 21.97
N GLY A 533 0.51 36.41 20.67
CA GLY A 533 0.99 37.46 19.78
C GLY A 533 2.51 37.69 19.82
N GLU A 534 3.24 37.00 20.69
CA GLU A 534 4.70 37.05 20.79
C GLU A 534 5.36 35.87 20.09
N GLN A 535 6.51 36.11 19.44
CA GLN A 535 7.30 35.06 18.83
C GLN A 535 8.19 34.38 19.86
N LYS A 536 7.97 33.09 20.06
CA LYS A 536 8.86 32.25 20.84
C LYS A 536 9.78 31.43 19.95
N ARG A 537 11.07 31.42 20.29
CA ARG A 537 12.14 30.73 19.57
C ARG A 537 12.75 29.64 20.44
N PHE A 538 12.90 28.46 19.86
CA PHE A 538 13.54 27.31 20.52
C PHE A 538 14.11 26.35 19.47
N LYS A 539 14.95 25.41 19.89
CA LYS A 539 15.46 24.33 19.03
C LYS A 539 14.82 23.02 19.47
N TYR A 540 14.54 22.15 18.52
CA TYR A 540 14.16 20.79 18.85
C TYR A 540 15.35 20.05 19.47
N THR A 541 15.08 19.16 20.42
CA THR A 541 16.07 18.20 20.93
C THR A 541 16.13 16.98 20.00
N GLU A 542 17.19 16.20 20.11
CA GLU A 542 17.50 15.07 19.22
C GLU A 542 16.28 14.23 18.78
N PRO A 543 15.46 13.64 19.67
CA PRO A 543 14.36 12.77 19.25
C PRO A 543 13.28 13.51 18.43
N PHE A 544 13.03 14.79 18.72
CA PHE A 544 12.06 15.59 17.97
C PHE A 544 12.62 16.08 16.64
N GLU A 545 13.87 16.53 16.61
CA GLU A 545 14.51 16.95 15.35
C GLU A 545 14.57 15.77 14.37
N ASP A 546 15.02 14.60 14.81
CA ASP A 546 15.05 13.39 14.00
C ASP A 546 13.67 13.01 13.48
N TYR A 547 12.66 13.02 14.35
CA TYR A 547 11.28 12.75 13.96
C TYR A 547 10.84 13.68 12.84
N PHE A 548 10.99 14.99 13.00
CA PHE A 548 10.55 15.97 12.01
C PHE A 548 11.35 15.94 10.71
N VAL A 549 12.64 15.62 10.75
CA VAL A 549 13.52 15.57 9.56
C VAL A 549 13.29 14.29 8.74
N TYR A 550 12.95 13.18 9.40
CA TYR A 550 12.97 11.86 8.75
C TYR A 550 11.59 11.20 8.59
N GLN A 551 10.56 11.59 9.34
CA GLN A 551 9.22 10.97 9.28
C GLN A 551 8.61 10.97 7.88
N ASP A 552 8.92 11.97 7.06
CA ASP A 552 8.27 12.17 5.76
C ASP A 552 8.83 11.31 4.64
N ALA A 553 9.82 10.44 4.90
CA ALA A 553 10.60 9.83 3.82
C ALA A 553 9.78 8.95 2.87
N VAL A 554 8.81 8.20 3.40
CA VAL A 554 7.89 7.38 2.60
C VAL A 554 6.90 8.25 1.83
N HIS A 555 6.35 9.29 2.47
CA HIS A 555 5.45 10.24 1.80
C HIS A 555 6.16 11.03 0.70
N TYR A 556 7.41 11.45 0.90
CA TYR A 556 8.23 12.13 -0.09
C TYR A 556 8.45 11.26 -1.34
N HIS A 557 8.78 9.98 -1.12
CA HIS A 557 8.92 9.01 -2.21
C HIS A 557 7.60 8.80 -2.96
N SER A 558 6.51 8.61 -2.22
CA SER A 558 5.16 8.44 -2.76
C SER A 558 4.69 9.66 -3.56
N HIS A 559 5.03 10.88 -3.12
CA HIS A 559 4.71 12.12 -3.82
C HIS A 559 5.39 12.21 -5.19
N LEU A 560 6.64 11.75 -5.32
CA LEU A 560 7.32 11.68 -6.61
C LEU A 560 6.66 10.64 -7.52
N ARG A 561 6.37 9.45 -6.97
CA ARG A 561 5.73 8.34 -7.68
C ARG A 561 4.35 8.71 -8.23
N LEU A 562 3.50 9.28 -7.38
CA LEU A 562 2.11 9.63 -7.66
C LEU A 562 1.93 11.07 -8.18
N SER A 563 3.00 11.69 -8.67
CA SER A 563 2.89 12.95 -9.40
C SER A 563 2.04 12.79 -10.67
N ASN A 564 1.72 13.88 -11.36
CA ASN A 564 0.87 13.89 -12.58
C ASN A 564 1.36 13.01 -13.75
N MET A 565 2.49 12.31 -13.59
CA MET A 565 3.08 11.37 -14.53
C MET A 565 3.22 10.00 -13.88
N SER A 566 2.20 9.54 -13.17
CA SER A 566 2.22 8.26 -12.45
C SER A 566 2.16 7.10 -13.42
N LEU A 567 3.14 6.18 -13.36
CA LEU A 567 3.13 4.97 -14.19
C LEU A 567 1.92 4.08 -13.88
N GLU A 568 1.53 4.01 -12.62
CA GLU A 568 0.35 3.25 -12.20
C GLU A 568 -0.94 3.83 -12.79
N GLU A 569 -1.04 5.14 -13.01
CA GLU A 569 -2.24 5.71 -13.64
C GLU A 569 -2.18 5.59 -15.17
N THR A 570 -0.99 5.70 -15.77
CA THR A 570 -0.78 5.51 -17.21
C THR A 570 -1.04 4.07 -17.64
N TRP A 571 -0.65 3.09 -16.83
CA TRP A 571 -0.89 1.67 -17.11
C TRP A 571 -2.31 1.28 -16.75
N VAL A 572 -3.27 1.65 -17.61
CA VAL A 572 -4.67 1.21 -17.49
C VAL A 572 -4.76 -0.30 -17.75
N THR A 573 -5.31 -1.04 -16.80
CA THR A 573 -5.42 -2.50 -16.82
C THR A 573 -6.58 -2.97 -15.94
N ASP A 574 -7.17 -4.12 -16.29
CA ASP A 574 -8.13 -4.88 -15.49
C ASP A 574 -7.47 -6.06 -14.74
N ARG A 575 -6.22 -6.39 -15.07
CA ARG A 575 -5.38 -7.38 -14.38
C ARG A 575 -4.65 -6.71 -13.22
N TRP A 576 -5.06 -7.01 -12.00
CA TRP A 576 -4.47 -6.38 -10.82
C TRP A 576 -2.98 -6.72 -10.63
N GLU A 577 -2.51 -7.86 -11.13
CA GLU A 577 -1.09 -8.20 -11.07
C GLU A 577 -0.23 -7.23 -11.89
N ASP A 578 -0.73 -6.78 -13.05
CA ASP A 578 -0.06 -5.77 -13.87
C ASP A 578 0.04 -4.44 -13.11
N ARG A 579 -0.95 -4.10 -12.28
CA ARG A 579 -0.87 -2.92 -11.39
C ARG A 579 0.21 -3.08 -10.34
N VAL A 580 0.37 -4.26 -9.73
CA VAL A 580 1.46 -4.50 -8.78
C VAL A 580 2.81 -4.38 -9.48
N PHE A 581 2.95 -4.91 -10.69
CA PHE A 581 4.17 -4.74 -11.47
C PHE A 581 4.44 -3.27 -11.83
N ALA A 582 3.42 -2.51 -12.23
CA ALA A 582 3.53 -1.07 -12.45
C ALA A 582 3.98 -0.32 -11.19
N PHE A 583 3.45 -0.68 -10.01
CA PHE A 583 3.89 -0.14 -8.72
C PHE A 583 5.38 -0.45 -8.45
N ILE A 584 5.82 -1.69 -8.66
CA ILE A 584 7.24 -2.10 -8.49
C ILE A 584 8.16 -1.31 -9.44
N LEU A 585 7.75 -1.12 -10.69
CA LEU A 585 8.49 -0.29 -11.66
C LEU A 585 8.54 1.17 -11.21
N ALA A 586 7.42 1.71 -10.71
CA ALA A 586 7.33 3.11 -10.28
C ALA A 586 8.19 3.38 -9.03
N ILE A 587 8.21 2.47 -8.05
CA ILE A 587 9.11 2.64 -6.89
C ILE A 587 10.58 2.48 -7.27
N THR A 588 10.88 1.61 -8.25
CA THR A 588 12.23 1.45 -8.81
C THR A 588 12.67 2.72 -9.53
N GLU A 589 11.81 3.33 -10.36
CA GLU A 589 12.07 4.61 -11.01
C GLU A 589 12.43 5.72 -10.02
N VAL A 590 11.65 5.87 -8.94
CA VAL A 590 11.93 6.87 -7.91
C VAL A 590 13.22 6.54 -7.16
N ASN A 591 13.50 5.27 -6.88
CA ASN A 591 14.77 4.85 -6.28
C ASN A 591 15.98 5.22 -7.15
N VAL A 592 15.89 5.06 -8.47
CA VAL A 592 16.93 5.48 -9.42
C VAL A 592 17.14 6.99 -9.36
N TYR A 593 16.07 7.77 -9.39
CA TYR A 593 16.15 9.23 -9.29
C TYR A 593 16.85 9.68 -8.00
N LEU A 594 16.45 9.11 -6.86
CA LEU A 594 17.01 9.43 -5.55
C LEU A 594 18.44 8.92 -5.40
N GLY A 595 18.76 7.77 -5.99
CA GLY A 595 20.11 7.22 -6.07
C GLY A 595 21.04 8.13 -6.88
N LEU A 596 20.63 8.60 -8.06
CA LEU A 596 21.39 9.59 -8.83
C LEU A 596 21.56 10.89 -8.06
N ARG A 597 20.49 11.38 -7.43
CA ARG A 597 20.55 12.61 -6.62
C ARG A 597 21.58 12.48 -5.50
N TYR A 598 21.56 11.39 -4.75
CA TYR A 598 22.44 11.19 -3.60
C TYR A 598 23.87 10.82 -4.00
N PHE A 599 24.04 9.80 -4.83
CA PHE A 599 25.36 9.22 -5.14
C PHE A 599 26.09 9.89 -6.29
N VAL A 600 25.39 10.60 -7.18
CA VAL A 600 25.99 11.17 -8.41
C VAL A 600 25.94 12.68 -8.42
N TRP A 601 24.78 13.30 -8.19
CA TRP A 601 24.63 14.76 -8.36
C TRP A 601 25.11 15.53 -7.13
N GLN A 602 24.69 15.13 -5.93
CA GLN A 602 25.14 15.77 -4.68
C GLN A 602 26.65 15.62 -4.47
N CYS A 603 27.21 14.43 -4.70
CA CYS A 603 28.66 14.22 -4.55
C CYS A 603 29.51 15.03 -5.52
N ASN A 604 28.97 15.40 -6.69
CA ASN A 604 29.69 16.13 -7.73
C ASN A 604 29.32 17.63 -7.80
N ASN A 605 28.61 18.16 -6.80
CA ASN A 605 28.07 19.54 -6.80
C ASN A 605 27.29 19.90 -8.07
N LYS A 606 26.65 18.92 -8.72
CA LYS A 606 25.82 19.13 -9.91
C LYS A 606 24.42 19.57 -9.48
N VAL A 607 23.85 20.53 -10.18
CA VAL A 607 22.44 20.88 -10.03
C VAL A 607 21.60 19.64 -10.33
N PRO A 608 20.78 19.14 -9.38
CA PRO A 608 19.95 17.96 -9.60
C PRO A 608 19.00 18.17 -10.77
N MET A 609 18.81 17.13 -11.58
CA MET A 609 17.81 17.14 -12.63
C MET A 609 16.40 17.16 -12.03
N THR A 610 15.46 17.83 -12.68
CA THR A 610 14.03 17.71 -12.31
C THR A 610 13.55 16.28 -12.56
N PHE A 611 12.56 15.83 -11.79
CA PHE A 611 12.01 14.49 -11.94
C PHE A 611 11.50 14.25 -13.38
N PHE A 612 10.78 15.22 -13.97
CA PHE A 612 10.34 15.21 -15.37
C PHE A 612 11.47 14.93 -16.37
N ASN A 613 12.57 15.69 -16.29
CA ASN A 613 13.69 15.53 -17.20
C ASN A 613 14.41 14.18 -16.98
N PHE A 614 14.41 13.69 -15.74
CA PHE A 614 14.90 12.35 -15.44
C PHE A 614 14.03 11.28 -16.11
N LYS A 615 12.70 11.33 -15.99
CA LYS A 615 11.79 10.35 -16.62
C LYS A 615 12.06 10.26 -18.13
N ARG A 616 12.23 11.41 -18.80
CA ARG A 616 12.57 11.46 -20.24
C ARG A 616 13.85 10.69 -20.55
N LYS A 617 14.89 10.88 -19.75
CA LYS A 617 16.15 10.17 -19.97
C LYS A 617 16.07 8.70 -19.61
N LEU A 618 15.29 8.32 -18.59
CA LEU A 618 15.06 6.92 -18.24
C LEU A 618 14.34 6.19 -19.38
N ALA A 619 13.22 6.74 -19.88
CA ALA A 619 12.48 6.18 -20.99
C ALA A 619 13.38 5.97 -22.23
N MET A 620 14.15 6.99 -22.62
CA MET A 620 15.07 6.86 -23.76
C MET A 620 16.21 5.86 -23.52
N ALA A 621 16.75 5.81 -22.31
CA ALA A 621 17.80 4.85 -21.96
C ALA A 621 17.30 3.40 -21.97
N LEU A 622 16.01 3.17 -21.70
CA LEU A 622 15.37 1.87 -21.80
C LEU A 622 14.99 1.53 -23.25
N ILE A 623 14.51 2.49 -24.05
CA ILE A 623 14.15 2.26 -25.46
C ILE A 623 15.38 1.90 -26.31
N HIS A 624 16.49 2.61 -26.10
CA HIS A 624 17.76 2.44 -26.82
C HIS A 624 18.82 1.77 -25.95
N ASN A 625 18.41 0.81 -25.13
CA ASN A 625 19.32 0.14 -24.21
C ASN A 625 20.38 -0.69 -24.96
N ASP A 626 21.58 -0.79 -24.38
CA ASP A 626 22.72 -1.48 -25.00
C ASP A 626 22.57 -3.02 -25.05
N HIS A 627 21.53 -3.58 -24.41
CA HIS A 627 21.25 -5.02 -24.49
C HIS A 627 20.62 -5.40 -25.84
N MET A 628 20.10 -4.43 -26.60
CA MET A 628 19.61 -4.65 -27.96
C MET A 628 20.72 -5.10 -28.93
N TRP A 629 21.95 -4.60 -28.76
CA TRP A 629 23.05 -4.83 -29.73
C TRP A 629 23.91 -6.04 -29.40
N LYS A 630 24.04 -6.40 -28.13
CA LYS A 630 24.86 -7.55 -27.73
C LYS A 630 24.26 -8.88 -28.20
N GLU A 631 22.95 -8.92 -28.38
CA GLU A 631 22.23 -10.13 -28.73
C GLU A 631 21.98 -10.23 -30.25
N GLU A 632 21.96 -9.10 -30.99
CA GLU A 632 22.03 -9.12 -32.47
C GLU A 632 23.36 -9.74 -32.96
N GLU A 633 24.48 -9.42 -32.29
CA GLU A 633 25.78 -10.04 -32.58
C GLU A 633 25.81 -11.54 -32.21
N GLU A 634 25.16 -11.97 -31.11
CA GLU A 634 25.08 -13.38 -30.71
C GLU A 634 24.12 -14.21 -31.62
N GLU A 635 22.99 -13.64 -32.06
CA GLU A 635 22.09 -14.30 -33.03
C GLU A 635 22.73 -14.42 -34.42
N GLU A 636 23.48 -13.41 -34.89
CA GLU A 636 24.25 -13.50 -36.14
C GLU A 636 25.37 -14.56 -36.05
N GLU A 637 26.06 -14.69 -34.90
CA GLU A 637 27.07 -15.74 -34.68
C GLU A 637 26.44 -17.16 -34.61
N GLU A 638 25.27 -17.33 -33.96
CA GLU A 638 24.57 -18.62 -33.92
C GLU A 638 23.99 -19.02 -35.30
N GLU A 639 23.48 -18.07 -36.09
CA GLU A 639 23.03 -18.33 -37.48
C GLU A 639 24.22 -18.68 -38.40
N GLU A 640 25.39 -18.05 -38.23
CA GLU A 640 26.61 -18.42 -38.97
C GLU A 640 27.14 -19.82 -38.59
N GLU A 641 27.04 -20.23 -37.31
CA GLU A 641 27.41 -21.58 -36.87
C GLU A 641 26.43 -22.67 -37.36
N GLU A 642 25.12 -22.40 -37.41
CA GLU A 642 24.13 -23.34 -37.97
C GLU A 642 24.27 -23.49 -39.51
N ASP A 643 24.58 -22.41 -40.23
CA ASP A 643 24.85 -22.44 -41.68
C ASP A 643 26.16 -23.18 -42.01
N ASP A 644 27.20 -23.05 -41.18
CA ASP A 644 28.46 -23.78 -41.34
C ASP A 644 28.28 -25.30 -41.08
N ASP A 645 27.45 -25.70 -40.13
CA ASP A 645 27.10 -27.10 -39.86
C ASP A 645 26.22 -27.73 -40.97
N GLU A 646 25.33 -26.94 -41.60
CA GLU A 646 24.58 -27.38 -42.78
C GLU A 646 25.46 -27.49 -44.05
N GLU A 647 26.48 -26.63 -44.22
CA GLU A 647 27.47 -26.74 -45.30
C GLU A 647 28.41 -27.95 -45.12
N GLU A 648 28.84 -28.28 -43.90
CA GLU A 648 29.65 -29.47 -43.63
C GLU A 648 28.85 -30.79 -43.80
N GLY A 649 27.54 -30.76 -43.53
CA GLY A 649 26.63 -31.91 -43.70
C GLY A 649 26.37 -32.33 -45.16
N ASN A 650 26.67 -31.47 -46.15
CA ASN A 650 26.35 -31.69 -47.56
C ASN A 650 27.53 -32.09 -48.47
N ILE A 651 28.69 -32.43 -47.89
CA ILE A 651 29.86 -32.85 -48.68
C ILE A 651 29.69 -34.31 -49.15
N THR A 652 29.25 -34.48 -50.40
CA THR A 652 29.25 -35.80 -51.05
C THR A 652 30.68 -36.37 -51.20
N PRO A 653 30.86 -37.72 -51.19
CA PRO A 653 32.18 -38.39 -51.09
C PRO A 653 33.16 -38.15 -52.26
N VAL A 654 32.84 -37.28 -53.21
CA VAL A 654 33.61 -37.06 -54.44
C VAL A 654 34.59 -35.89 -54.32
N GLN A 655 34.41 -34.98 -53.36
CA GLN A 655 35.25 -33.76 -53.27
C GLN A 655 36.49 -33.89 -52.37
N GLN A 656 36.57 -34.88 -51.48
CA GLN A 656 37.75 -35.08 -50.60
C GLN A 656 39.03 -35.53 -51.33
N LYS A 657 38.98 -35.94 -52.60
CA LYS A 657 40.16 -36.47 -53.33
C LYS A 657 41.02 -35.42 -54.06
N LYS A 658 40.64 -34.13 -54.05
CA LYS A 658 41.41 -33.08 -54.75
C LYS A 658 42.26 -32.16 -53.85
N ARG A 659 42.10 -32.19 -52.53
CA ARG A 659 42.84 -31.28 -51.62
C ARG A 659 44.22 -31.76 -51.16
N SER A 660 44.63 -33.01 -51.40
CA SER A 660 45.92 -33.55 -50.91
C SER A 660 47.13 -33.36 -51.83
N ARG A 661 47.06 -32.52 -52.88
CA ARG A 661 48.14 -32.40 -53.87
C ARG A 661 48.75 -31.02 -54.11
N ALA A 662 48.43 -30.02 -53.30
CA ALA A 662 48.97 -28.67 -53.50
C ALA A 662 49.46 -28.03 -52.20
N THR A 663 50.47 -28.63 -51.55
CA THR A 663 51.26 -27.95 -50.52
C THR A 663 52.72 -28.38 -50.64
N THR A 664 53.38 -27.92 -51.70
CA THR A 664 54.85 -27.78 -51.72
C THR A 664 55.22 -26.69 -52.74
N ARG A 665 55.31 -25.43 -52.29
CA ARG A 665 56.39 -24.47 -52.61
C ARG A 665 55.99 -23.03 -52.26
N HIS A 666 56.85 -22.45 -51.41
CA HIS A 666 57.04 -21.07 -50.98
C HIS A 666 56.00 -20.50 -50.01
#